data_AF-A0ABD3NGQ1-F1
#
_entry.id   AF-A0ABD3NGQ1-F1
#
_cell.length_a   1.000
_cell.length_b   1.000
_cell.length_c   1.000
_cell.angle_alpha   90.00
_cell.angle_beta   90.00
_cell.angle_gamma   90.00
#
_symmetry.space_group_name_H-M   'P 1'
#
loop_
_entity.id
_entity.type
_entity.pdbx_description
1 polymer ?
#
loop_
_entity_poly.entity_id
_entity_poly.type
_entity_poly.pdbx_seq_one_letter_code
_entity_poly.pdbx_strand_id
1 'polypeptide(L)'
;MKFLPIALSCLSVWSAVDAFSSNASPLASFPSLGDVFKIVKEPCDKCSAVVIEADVGQDGVSMYIGIDSDSYGHTSRPGNGGIRLLNYKTTECAIADAVRLAKGMTRKHDMFRTGFSGAKVVVKSDHEDLSAIQRKELMDDLATALHAFEGGMYTGCDLNTSDRDMDFLVEATEEKYVLAGRNSRVDTNVATASSVIGSILGTVKAMTGSRDLKELTFTVQGCGKVGSSVAKQLVRLGAKNVQVCDIFPEATKIEGCTPISDWANTPCDFLVPCANSLAITKEVAAGFPEGIKYCVGATNSPFANEKARKIFDDRGIMHIPESISSAGAILADSVEWSNLKLYQNVEPSKMYGWIRDISMNKAANLALHADKEPQHVSSNLSNVIPNRDGEPVGKDFETWIEDNSSKTDTLIIGGGLAGTATAFSLAEKGIKSTLLEQGSTLAPATASSNGDSRMYRKMYSSEFFSKMQSAALNRWADVEKKTGSSLLQQNGLLFYGEDTGETVEGSVMGDKEVMDRLGLPHKFYATGDDIADAYPALASCRGKPYSGVCEDTAGHIRASKACNAMAQAASDKCDVKLNNKIVALNTQGEGGKVIAVTENGETIQADNCVIAAGPWTNDVLEAAGLPRLALDIWQVQWGHYEVSEQVAGTIPQAFHFRKESGIDGGLYYVFPSSATESIQNGRHYVKVGVDFPTGAAMPDMTAFNYQGSEEVLTSAHRWQEIQFTLLALHNDKRFILCDGQDRR
;
A
#
# COMPACT_ATOMS: atom_id res chain seq x y z
N MET A 1 -7.73 45.66 31.33
CA MET A 1 -8.62 46.79 30.95
C MET A 1 -9.47 46.31 29.79
N LYS A 2 -10.81 46.21 29.77
CA LYS A 2 -11.96 46.39 30.68
C LYS A 2 -12.96 45.30 30.17
N PHE A 3 -13.37 44.28 30.91
CA PHE A 3 -14.42 44.23 31.95
C PHE A 3 -15.78 44.87 31.58
N LEU A 4 -16.77 43.97 31.36
CA LEU A 4 -18.16 43.96 31.88
C LEU A 4 -19.20 44.97 31.26
N PRO A 5 -20.55 44.87 31.50
CA PRO A 5 -21.46 43.69 31.66
C PRO A 5 -23.01 43.88 31.46
N ILE A 6 -23.76 42.85 31.92
CA ILE A 6 -25.12 42.82 32.55
C ILE A 6 -26.31 42.69 31.58
N ALA A 7 -27.36 41.90 31.81
CA ALA A 7 -27.67 40.77 32.70
C ALA A 7 -29.15 40.34 32.44
N LEU A 8 -29.50 39.16 32.98
CA LEU A 8 -30.78 38.79 33.59
C LEU A 8 -32.03 38.62 32.70
N SER A 9 -32.47 37.37 32.55
CA SER A 9 -33.62 36.88 33.35
C SER A 9 -33.70 35.35 33.38
N CYS A 10 -33.70 34.79 34.59
CA CYS A 10 -34.12 33.42 34.89
C CYS A 10 -35.65 33.30 34.90
N LEU A 11 -36.16 32.09 34.63
CA LEU A 11 -37.36 31.41 35.19
C LEU A 11 -38.32 30.81 34.12
N SER A 12 -38.41 29.47 34.14
CA SER A 12 -39.55 28.55 33.86
C SER A 12 -39.06 27.35 33.03
N VAL A 13 -38.70 26.21 33.60
CA VAL A 13 -39.57 25.11 34.09
C VAL A 13 -40.62 24.68 33.05
N TRP A 14 -40.36 23.52 32.44
CA TRP A 14 -41.31 22.51 31.92
C TRP A 14 -42.61 22.98 31.25
N SER A 15 -42.72 22.78 29.93
CA SER A 15 -43.82 22.06 29.24
C SER A 15 -43.88 22.46 27.76
N ALA A 16 -43.59 21.53 26.84
CA ALA A 16 -44.16 21.49 25.48
C ALA A 16 -43.77 20.17 24.81
N VAL A 17 -44.40 19.09 25.28
CA VAL A 17 -44.75 17.96 24.43
C VAL A 17 -45.90 18.43 23.55
N ASP A 18 -45.92 18.01 22.28
CA ASP A 18 -46.96 18.23 21.27
C ASP A 18 -47.05 19.62 20.61
N ALA A 19 -46.39 19.75 19.44
CA ALA A 19 -46.95 20.44 18.27
C ALA A 19 -46.02 20.32 17.05
N PHE A 20 -46.05 19.18 16.35
CA PHE A 20 -45.71 19.15 14.93
C PHE A 20 -46.64 18.19 14.19
N SER A 21 -47.73 18.76 13.68
CA SER A 21 -48.55 18.14 12.63
C SER A 21 -48.62 19.09 11.43
N SER A 22 -48.60 18.46 10.25
CA SER A 22 -49.08 18.91 8.94
C SER A 22 -48.21 19.87 8.11
N ASN A 23 -47.44 19.30 7.18
CA ASN A 23 -47.90 19.16 5.78
C ASN A 23 -46.82 18.47 4.92
N ALA A 24 -46.84 17.14 4.94
CA ALA A 24 -46.30 16.31 3.87
C ALA A 24 -47.36 15.24 3.56
N SER A 25 -47.57 14.94 2.27
CA SER A 25 -48.46 13.90 1.78
C SER A 25 -48.33 12.60 2.60
N PRO A 26 -49.42 11.87 2.92
CA PRO A 26 -49.30 10.60 3.60
C PRO A 26 -48.59 9.63 2.66
N LEU A 27 -47.31 9.36 2.96
CA LEU A 27 -46.63 8.15 2.49
C LEU A 27 -47.56 6.98 2.84
N ALA A 28 -47.84 6.12 1.85
CA ALA A 28 -48.65 4.94 2.06
C ALA A 28 -48.17 4.22 3.33
N SER A 29 -49.09 4.04 4.27
CA SER A 29 -48.84 3.31 5.51
C SER A 29 -48.39 1.90 5.15
N PHE A 30 -47.12 1.59 5.43
CA PHE A 30 -46.62 0.22 5.41
C PHE A 30 -47.60 -0.70 6.18
N PRO A 31 -47.90 -1.92 5.71
CA PRO A 31 -48.55 -2.91 6.56
C PRO A 31 -47.74 -3.06 7.84
N SER A 32 -48.39 -3.24 9.00
CA SER A 32 -47.58 -3.53 10.19
C SER A 32 -46.87 -4.86 9.92
N LEU A 33 -45.58 -4.96 10.23
CA LEU A 33 -44.83 -6.19 9.96
C LEU A 33 -45.45 -7.41 10.67
N GLY A 34 -46.24 -7.19 11.73
CA GLY A 34 -47.03 -8.22 12.41
C GLY A 34 -48.23 -8.75 11.63
N ASP A 35 -48.67 -8.06 10.57
CA ASP A 35 -49.73 -8.54 9.66
C ASP A 35 -49.19 -9.56 8.64
N VAL A 36 -47.88 -9.54 8.40
CA VAL A 36 -47.20 -10.35 7.36
C VAL A 36 -46.28 -11.41 7.98
N PHE A 37 -45.67 -11.12 9.11
CA PHE A 37 -44.69 -11.99 9.75
C PHE A 37 -44.99 -12.22 11.23
N LYS A 38 -44.55 -13.39 11.71
CA LYS A 38 -44.58 -13.69 13.14
C LYS A 38 -43.51 -12.89 13.87
N ILE A 39 -43.92 -11.93 14.69
CA ILE A 39 -43.01 -11.21 15.58
C ILE A 39 -42.64 -12.14 16.75
N VAL A 40 -41.36 -12.51 16.83
CA VAL A 40 -40.82 -13.35 17.91
C VAL A 40 -40.14 -12.53 19.00
N LYS A 41 -39.86 -11.25 18.73
CA LYS A 41 -39.38 -10.29 19.72
C LYS A 41 -39.89 -8.90 19.43
N GLU A 42 -40.64 -8.34 20.37
CA GLU A 42 -41.06 -6.93 20.36
C GLU A 42 -40.00 -6.01 20.97
N PRO A 43 -40.02 -4.70 20.63
CA PRO A 43 -39.23 -3.70 21.32
C PRO A 43 -39.66 -3.60 22.78
N CYS A 44 -38.72 -3.27 23.65
CA CYS A 44 -38.98 -2.96 25.04
C CYS A 44 -37.99 -1.91 25.54
N ASP A 45 -38.15 -1.43 26.78
CA ASP A 45 -37.26 -0.43 27.40
C ASP A 45 -35.76 -0.81 27.36
N LYS A 46 -35.44 -2.10 27.17
CA LYS A 46 -34.06 -2.63 27.06
C LYS A 46 -33.70 -3.10 25.64
N CYS A 47 -34.65 -3.11 24.71
CA CYS A 47 -34.52 -3.64 23.36
C CYS A 47 -35.22 -2.76 22.32
N SER A 48 -34.46 -1.97 21.56
CA SER A 48 -35.00 -1.21 20.43
C SER A 48 -35.31 -2.09 19.21
N ALA A 49 -34.73 -3.29 19.08
CA ALA A 49 -34.95 -4.10 17.89
C ALA A 49 -36.21 -4.98 17.94
N VAL A 50 -36.93 -5.03 16.82
CA VAL A 50 -37.95 -6.04 16.50
C VAL A 50 -37.27 -7.23 15.85
N VAL A 51 -37.69 -8.45 16.18
CA VAL A 51 -37.28 -9.65 15.45
C VAL A 51 -38.51 -10.36 14.92
N ILE A 52 -38.51 -10.58 13.61
CA ILE A 52 -39.48 -11.42 12.93
C ILE A 52 -38.87 -12.79 12.61
N GLU A 53 -39.71 -13.82 12.61
CA GLU A 53 -39.40 -15.12 12.03
C GLU A 53 -39.95 -15.15 10.61
N ALA A 54 -39.07 -15.36 9.64
CA ALA A 54 -39.43 -15.49 8.23
C ALA A 54 -39.50 -16.97 7.86
N ASP A 55 -40.46 -17.31 6.99
CA ASP A 55 -40.68 -18.68 6.55
C ASP A 55 -39.48 -19.20 5.74
N VAL A 56 -39.11 -20.46 5.99
CA VAL A 56 -38.04 -21.17 5.27
C VAL A 56 -38.56 -22.56 4.91
N GLY A 57 -38.43 -22.95 3.64
CA GLY A 57 -38.93 -24.22 3.11
C GLY A 57 -38.09 -25.46 3.42
N GLN A 58 -37.01 -25.31 4.19
CA GLN A 58 -36.02 -26.38 4.45
C GLN A 58 -36.10 -26.89 5.89
N ASP A 59 -36.23 -28.22 6.04
CA ASP A 59 -36.26 -28.87 7.34
C ASP A 59 -34.99 -28.58 8.17
N GLY A 60 -35.17 -28.21 9.44
CA GLY A 60 -34.07 -27.90 10.35
C GLY A 60 -33.39 -26.55 10.08
N VAL A 61 -34.01 -25.66 9.31
CA VAL A 61 -33.53 -24.30 9.05
C VAL A 61 -34.56 -23.28 9.53
N SER A 62 -34.12 -22.20 10.16
CA SER A 62 -34.99 -21.11 10.61
C SER A 62 -34.34 -19.76 10.38
N MET A 63 -35.12 -18.76 9.96
CA MET A 63 -34.62 -17.44 9.61
C MET A 63 -35.24 -16.35 10.48
N TYR A 64 -34.38 -15.54 11.09
CA TYR A 64 -34.75 -14.44 11.98
C TYR A 64 -34.21 -13.13 11.43
N ILE A 65 -35.09 -12.15 11.24
CA ILE A 65 -34.71 -10.82 10.74
C ILE A 65 -34.89 -9.82 11.88
N GLY A 66 -33.77 -9.29 12.37
CA GLY A 66 -33.74 -8.25 13.39
C GLY A 66 -33.65 -6.87 12.74
N ILE A 67 -34.54 -5.95 13.12
CA ILE A 67 -34.55 -4.56 12.64
C ILE A 67 -34.60 -3.64 13.86
N ASP A 68 -33.69 -2.68 13.94
CA ASP A 68 -33.71 -1.70 15.02
C ASP A 68 -34.88 -0.71 14.88
N SER A 69 -35.53 -0.33 15.98
CA SER A 69 -36.79 0.44 15.98
C SER A 69 -36.73 1.74 15.19
N ASP A 70 -35.54 2.33 15.04
CA ASP A 70 -35.31 3.55 14.27
C ASP A 70 -35.63 3.40 12.76
N SER A 71 -35.88 2.18 12.27
CA SER A 71 -36.34 1.90 10.89
C SER A 71 -37.65 1.14 10.82
N TYR A 72 -38.29 0.85 11.95
CA TYR A 72 -39.48 0.02 11.94
C TYR A 72 -40.66 0.80 11.35
N GLY A 73 -41.11 0.38 10.16
CA GLY A 73 -42.31 0.90 9.50
C GLY A 73 -42.10 2.14 8.62
N HIS A 74 -40.85 2.51 8.26
CA HIS A 74 -40.61 3.58 7.27
C HIS A 74 -39.37 3.35 6.40
N THR A 75 -39.36 3.93 5.21
CA THR A 75 -38.29 3.80 4.20
C THR A 75 -37.28 4.95 4.21
N SER A 76 -37.49 5.98 5.03
CA SER A 76 -36.60 7.16 5.09
C SER A 76 -35.20 6.81 5.60
N ARG A 77 -35.12 5.84 6.49
CA ARG A 77 -33.91 5.14 6.89
C ARG A 77 -34.24 3.65 6.86
N PRO A 78 -33.86 2.90 5.83
CA PRO A 78 -34.11 1.47 5.83
C PRO A 78 -33.10 0.74 6.72
N GLY A 79 -33.44 -0.46 7.17
CA GLY A 79 -32.51 -1.33 7.87
C GLY A 79 -31.45 -1.88 6.90
N ASN A 80 -30.18 -1.91 7.31
CA ASN A 80 -29.11 -2.58 6.56
C ASN A 80 -28.32 -3.50 7.49
N GLY A 81 -28.12 -4.74 7.04
CA GLY A 81 -27.05 -5.60 7.53
C GLY A 81 -27.08 -7.00 6.95
N GLY A 82 -25.89 -7.60 6.80
CA GLY A 82 -25.75 -8.86 6.07
C GLY A 82 -26.32 -10.12 6.71
N ILE A 83 -26.32 -11.20 5.93
CA ILE A 83 -26.90 -12.51 6.23
C ILE A 83 -25.87 -13.40 6.92
N ARG A 84 -26.20 -13.84 8.14
CA ARG A 84 -25.37 -14.76 8.92
C ARG A 84 -26.00 -16.14 8.93
N LEU A 85 -25.24 -17.16 8.55
CA LEU A 85 -25.65 -18.55 8.67
C LEU A 85 -24.80 -19.29 9.72
N LEU A 86 -25.42 -19.82 10.78
CA LEU A 86 -24.70 -20.56 11.83
C LEU A 86 -25.53 -21.66 12.48
N ASN A 87 -24.81 -22.62 13.08
CA ASN A 87 -25.33 -23.60 14.03
C ASN A 87 -25.46 -22.97 15.42
N TYR A 88 -26.61 -22.36 15.71
CA TYR A 88 -26.90 -21.87 17.07
C TYR A 88 -27.38 -23.01 17.96
N LYS A 89 -26.92 -23.00 19.22
CA LYS A 89 -27.33 -24.01 20.23
C LYS A 89 -28.84 -24.04 20.48
N THR A 90 -29.49 -22.89 20.41
CA THR A 90 -30.94 -22.70 20.65
C THR A 90 -31.48 -21.59 19.76
N THR A 91 -32.80 -21.56 19.57
CA THR A 91 -33.50 -20.46 18.88
C THR A 91 -33.31 -19.14 19.60
N GLU A 92 -33.32 -19.13 20.93
CA GLU A 92 -33.10 -17.94 21.75
C GLU A 92 -31.71 -17.33 21.51
N CYS A 93 -30.68 -18.17 21.30
CA CYS A 93 -29.35 -17.70 20.92
C CYS A 93 -29.36 -17.00 19.56
N ALA A 94 -30.08 -17.53 18.57
CA ALA A 94 -30.18 -16.92 17.24
C ALA A 94 -30.92 -15.57 17.29
N ILE A 95 -32.06 -15.50 17.98
CA ILE A 95 -32.83 -14.26 18.18
C ILE A 95 -31.99 -13.21 18.94
N ALA A 96 -31.29 -13.62 20.00
CA ALA A 96 -30.40 -12.73 20.74
C ALA A 96 -29.26 -12.19 19.86
N ASP A 97 -28.72 -13.00 18.94
CA ASP A 97 -27.70 -12.55 18.00
C ASP A 97 -28.27 -11.55 16.98
N ALA A 98 -29.46 -11.82 16.44
CA ALA A 98 -30.16 -10.91 15.53
C ALA A 98 -30.36 -9.51 16.16
N VAL A 99 -30.86 -9.45 17.40
CA VAL A 99 -31.01 -8.19 18.16
C VAL A 99 -29.67 -7.50 18.36
N ARG A 100 -28.66 -8.24 18.81
CA ARG A 100 -27.33 -7.70 19.14
C ARG A 100 -26.67 -7.10 17.91
N LEU A 101 -26.74 -7.80 16.79
CA LEU A 101 -26.13 -7.38 15.53
C LEU A 101 -26.89 -6.22 14.89
N ALA A 102 -28.22 -6.23 14.86
CA ALA A 102 -29.02 -5.11 14.35
C ALA A 102 -28.69 -3.80 15.10
N LYS A 103 -28.66 -3.82 16.43
CA LYS A 103 -28.22 -2.65 17.23
C LYS A 103 -26.78 -2.23 16.95
N GLY A 104 -25.89 -3.19 16.75
CA GLY A 104 -24.50 -2.92 16.36
C GLY A 104 -24.41 -2.21 15.02
N MET A 105 -25.23 -2.62 14.05
CA MET A 105 -25.31 -1.98 12.73
C MET A 105 -25.86 -0.56 12.81
N THR A 106 -26.88 -0.27 13.64
CA THR A 106 -27.36 1.12 13.83
C THR A 106 -26.23 2.02 14.32
N ARG A 107 -25.48 1.58 15.33
CA ARG A 107 -24.33 2.35 15.85
C ARG A 107 -23.27 2.59 14.77
N LYS A 108 -23.03 1.61 13.91
CA LYS A 108 -22.05 1.72 12.82
C LYS A 108 -22.54 2.68 11.73
N HIS A 109 -23.81 2.57 11.32
CA HIS A 109 -24.44 3.47 10.34
C HIS A 109 -24.52 4.92 10.83
N ASP A 110 -24.91 5.12 12.10
CA ASP A 110 -24.95 6.45 12.72
C ASP A 110 -23.56 7.10 12.77
N MET A 111 -22.50 6.33 13.01
CA MET A 111 -21.13 6.85 13.08
C MET A 111 -20.72 7.64 11.83
N PHE A 112 -21.28 7.29 10.67
CA PHE A 112 -20.99 7.94 9.41
C PHE A 112 -22.21 8.59 8.74
N ARG A 113 -23.41 8.56 9.33
CA ARG A 113 -24.66 9.00 8.67
C ARG A 113 -24.80 8.37 7.28
N THR A 114 -24.82 7.04 7.21
CA THR A 114 -24.92 6.34 5.92
C THR A 114 -26.31 6.34 5.29
N GLY A 115 -27.32 6.89 5.96
CA GLY A 115 -28.73 6.86 5.53
C GLY A 115 -29.51 5.63 6.00
N PHE A 116 -28.86 4.67 6.66
CA PHE A 116 -29.48 3.42 7.13
C PHE A 116 -29.67 3.42 8.66
N SER A 117 -30.53 2.53 9.17
CA SER A 117 -30.36 1.96 10.51
C SER A 117 -29.81 0.54 10.40
N GLY A 118 -29.60 -0.12 11.54
CA GLY A 118 -29.20 -1.49 11.56
C GLY A 118 -30.33 -2.50 11.40
N ALA A 119 -30.06 -3.47 10.54
CA ALA A 119 -30.78 -4.73 10.49
C ALA A 119 -29.81 -5.91 10.50
N LYS A 120 -30.33 -7.12 10.63
CA LYS A 120 -29.57 -8.36 10.44
C LYS A 120 -30.46 -9.51 10.05
N VAL A 121 -30.01 -10.33 9.11
CA VAL A 121 -30.61 -11.64 8.83
C VAL A 121 -29.76 -12.72 9.53
N VAL A 122 -30.39 -13.51 10.40
CA VAL A 122 -29.77 -14.63 11.09
C VAL A 122 -30.49 -15.91 10.70
N VAL A 123 -29.77 -16.78 10.00
CA VAL A 123 -30.23 -18.13 9.64
C VAL A 123 -29.59 -19.12 10.62
N LYS A 124 -30.45 -19.86 11.32
CA LYS A 124 -30.07 -20.97 12.20
C LYS A 124 -30.22 -22.28 11.42
N SER A 125 -29.23 -23.16 11.52
CA SER A 125 -29.28 -24.52 11.02
C SER A 125 -29.12 -25.55 12.13
N ASP A 126 -29.91 -26.62 12.09
CA ASP A 126 -29.80 -27.82 12.92
C ASP A 126 -28.95 -28.93 12.28
N HIS A 127 -28.51 -28.75 11.04
CA HIS A 127 -27.64 -29.70 10.32
C HIS A 127 -26.20 -29.63 10.83
N GLU A 128 -25.52 -30.75 11.03
CA GLU A 128 -24.12 -30.76 11.52
C GLU A 128 -23.16 -30.02 10.57
N ASP A 129 -23.39 -30.14 9.26
CA ASP A 129 -22.65 -29.43 8.22
C ASP A 129 -23.56 -28.44 7.49
N LEU A 130 -23.13 -27.18 7.42
CA LEU A 130 -23.81 -26.11 6.70
C LEU A 130 -23.86 -26.35 5.18
N SER A 131 -23.02 -27.24 4.64
CA SER A 131 -23.07 -27.64 3.23
C SER A 131 -24.37 -28.35 2.83
N ALA A 132 -25.12 -28.87 3.81
CA ALA A 132 -26.42 -29.50 3.59
C ALA A 132 -27.53 -28.51 3.20
N ILE A 133 -27.30 -27.19 3.40
CA ILE A 133 -28.30 -26.16 3.14
C ILE A 133 -28.39 -25.86 1.65
N GLN A 134 -29.60 -25.91 1.12
CA GLN A 134 -29.87 -25.55 -0.27
C GLN A 134 -29.83 -24.03 -0.42
N ARG A 135 -28.65 -23.52 -0.76
CA ARG A 135 -28.33 -22.08 -0.75
C ARG A 135 -29.27 -21.24 -1.60
N LYS A 136 -29.60 -21.69 -2.82
CA LYS A 136 -30.50 -20.97 -3.71
C LYS A 136 -31.91 -20.84 -3.12
N GLU A 137 -32.48 -21.95 -2.66
CA GLU A 137 -33.82 -21.97 -2.05
C GLU A 137 -33.89 -21.05 -0.81
N LEU A 138 -32.85 -21.05 0.02
CA LEU A 138 -32.77 -20.14 1.17
C LEU A 138 -32.78 -18.66 0.74
N MET A 139 -32.12 -18.32 -0.37
CA MET A 139 -32.15 -16.96 -0.91
C MET A 139 -33.50 -16.60 -1.56
N ASP A 140 -34.18 -17.58 -2.18
CA ASP A 140 -35.54 -17.41 -2.71
C ASP A 140 -36.55 -17.12 -1.55
N ASP A 141 -36.42 -17.84 -0.43
CA ASP A 141 -37.21 -17.62 0.79
C ASP A 141 -36.94 -16.22 1.40
N LEU A 142 -35.66 -15.84 1.48
CA LEU A 142 -35.28 -14.50 1.95
C LEU A 142 -35.77 -13.40 1.00
N ALA A 143 -35.75 -13.61 -0.31
CA ALA A 143 -36.29 -12.66 -1.29
C ALA A 143 -37.78 -12.40 -1.05
N THR A 144 -38.54 -13.43 -0.69
CA THR A 144 -39.96 -13.29 -0.31
C THR A 144 -40.10 -12.37 0.90
N ALA A 145 -39.27 -12.54 1.92
CA ALA A 145 -39.27 -11.66 3.08
C ALA A 145 -38.88 -10.21 2.72
N LEU A 146 -37.83 -10.02 1.91
CA LEU A 146 -37.36 -8.71 1.45
C LEU A 146 -38.39 -7.96 0.60
N HIS A 147 -39.14 -8.65 -0.26
CA HIS A 147 -40.22 -8.05 -1.02
C HIS A 147 -41.32 -7.46 -0.12
N ALA A 148 -41.65 -8.13 0.99
CA ALA A 148 -42.63 -7.62 1.95
C ALA A 148 -42.15 -6.37 2.70
N PHE A 149 -40.84 -6.15 2.77
CA PHE A 149 -40.28 -4.92 3.34
C PHE A 149 -40.33 -3.73 2.39
N GLU A 150 -40.71 -3.87 1.12
CA GLU A 150 -40.88 -2.77 0.13
C GLU A 150 -39.79 -1.67 0.21
N GLY A 151 -38.52 -2.06 0.35
CA GLY A 151 -37.38 -1.13 0.45
C GLY A 151 -37.06 -0.60 1.85
N GLY A 152 -37.77 -1.07 2.88
CA GLY A 152 -37.50 -0.82 4.30
C GLY A 152 -36.32 -1.63 4.84
N MET A 153 -35.79 -2.58 4.07
CA MET A 153 -34.58 -3.33 4.43
C MET A 153 -33.71 -3.64 3.20
N TYR A 154 -32.40 -3.54 3.40
CA TYR A 154 -31.35 -4.00 2.51
C TYR A 154 -30.44 -4.99 3.24
N THR A 155 -29.78 -5.87 2.50
CA THR A 155 -28.90 -6.90 3.05
C THR A 155 -27.68 -7.14 2.16
N GLY A 156 -26.76 -7.98 2.64
CA GLY A 156 -25.51 -8.34 1.97
C GLY A 156 -24.86 -9.56 2.63
N CYS A 157 -23.57 -9.81 2.39
CA CYS A 157 -22.84 -10.91 3.01
C CYS A 157 -22.54 -10.69 4.51
N ASP A 158 -22.62 -11.76 5.30
CA ASP A 158 -21.95 -11.92 6.60
C ASP A 158 -21.41 -13.36 6.75
N LEU A 159 -21.13 -13.81 7.97
CA LEU A 159 -20.47 -15.08 8.26
C LEU A 159 -21.22 -16.28 7.65
N ASN A 160 -20.47 -17.13 6.93
CA ASN A 160 -20.94 -18.28 6.15
C ASN A 160 -21.97 -17.94 5.05
N THR A 161 -21.88 -16.73 4.51
CA THR A 161 -22.49 -16.36 3.22
C THR A 161 -21.41 -15.78 2.31
N SER A 162 -21.66 -15.86 1.02
CA SER A 162 -20.68 -15.62 -0.04
C SER A 162 -21.30 -14.79 -1.17
N ASP A 163 -20.46 -14.29 -2.05
CA ASP A 163 -20.90 -13.51 -3.22
C ASP A 163 -21.86 -14.33 -4.10
N ARG A 164 -21.67 -15.65 -4.18
CA ARG A 164 -22.59 -16.55 -4.88
C ARG A 164 -23.99 -16.58 -4.27
N ASP A 165 -24.10 -16.42 -2.96
CA ASP A 165 -25.40 -16.31 -2.29
C ASP A 165 -26.05 -14.96 -2.62
N MET A 166 -25.25 -13.90 -2.76
CA MET A 166 -25.73 -12.61 -3.23
C MET A 166 -26.19 -12.68 -4.68
N ASP A 167 -25.50 -13.42 -5.55
CA ASP A 167 -25.94 -13.62 -6.94
C ASP A 167 -27.34 -14.25 -7.01
N PHE A 168 -27.59 -15.30 -6.21
CA PHE A 168 -28.92 -15.90 -6.12
C PHE A 168 -29.97 -14.92 -5.59
N LEU A 169 -29.61 -14.14 -4.56
CA LEU A 169 -30.54 -13.17 -3.98
C LEU A 169 -30.82 -12.00 -4.93
N VAL A 170 -29.81 -11.51 -5.66
CA VAL A 170 -29.94 -10.49 -6.70
C VAL A 170 -30.87 -10.97 -7.80
N GLU A 171 -30.72 -12.22 -8.26
CA GLU A 171 -31.64 -12.83 -9.22
C GLU A 171 -33.08 -12.88 -8.67
N ALA A 172 -33.26 -13.41 -7.45
CA ALA A 172 -34.57 -13.60 -6.82
C ALA A 172 -35.28 -12.29 -6.44
N THR A 173 -34.54 -11.19 -6.29
CA THR A 173 -35.06 -9.86 -5.92
C THR A 173 -35.11 -8.89 -7.10
N GLU A 174 -34.81 -9.32 -8.33
CA GLU A 174 -34.73 -8.46 -9.51
C GLU A 174 -33.77 -7.27 -9.30
N GLU A 175 -32.59 -7.54 -8.75
CA GLU A 175 -31.55 -6.56 -8.40
C GLU A 175 -31.98 -5.53 -7.33
N LYS A 176 -33.00 -5.82 -6.51
CA LYS A 176 -33.45 -4.97 -5.39
C LYS A 176 -32.89 -5.48 -4.05
N TYR A 177 -32.86 -4.62 -3.04
CA TYR A 177 -32.54 -4.95 -1.62
C TYR A 177 -31.15 -5.54 -1.31
N VAL A 178 -30.35 -5.97 -2.28
CA VAL A 178 -28.98 -6.41 -2.04
C VAL A 178 -28.03 -5.22 -2.21
N LEU A 179 -27.08 -5.06 -1.28
CA LEU A 179 -25.96 -4.12 -1.37
C LEU A 179 -24.65 -4.90 -1.34
N ALA A 180 -23.57 -4.27 -1.77
CA ALA A 180 -22.23 -4.83 -1.90
C ALA A 180 -22.12 -6.03 -2.86
N GLY A 181 -23.11 -6.26 -3.74
CA GLY A 181 -23.17 -7.43 -4.64
C GLY A 181 -23.52 -7.13 -6.11
N ARG A 182 -23.73 -5.86 -6.50
CA ARG A 182 -24.27 -5.53 -7.84
C ARG A 182 -23.20 -5.18 -8.85
N ASN A 183 -22.62 -6.18 -9.53
CA ASN A 183 -21.76 -5.98 -10.73
C ASN A 183 -20.68 -4.88 -10.57
N SER A 184 -20.07 -4.78 -9.38
CA SER A 184 -19.02 -3.80 -9.08
C SER A 184 -17.68 -4.51 -8.89
N ARG A 185 -16.59 -3.80 -9.20
CA ARG A 185 -15.22 -4.25 -8.91
C ARG A 185 -14.76 -3.92 -7.49
N VAL A 186 -15.59 -3.23 -6.69
CA VAL A 186 -15.31 -2.89 -5.31
C VAL A 186 -15.43 -4.14 -4.43
N ASP A 187 -14.33 -4.51 -3.77
CA ASP A 187 -14.28 -5.57 -2.77
C ASP A 187 -14.49 -4.97 -1.36
N THR A 188 -15.56 -5.37 -0.70
CA THR A 188 -15.91 -4.88 0.65
C THR A 188 -14.93 -5.31 1.75
N ASN A 189 -14.14 -6.37 1.53
CA ASN A 189 -13.07 -6.76 2.43
C ASN A 189 -11.90 -5.76 2.33
N VAL A 190 -11.56 -5.31 1.12
CA VAL A 190 -10.54 -4.28 0.89
C VAL A 190 -11.03 -2.92 1.37
N ALA A 191 -12.32 -2.61 1.17
CA ALA A 191 -12.96 -1.43 1.74
C ALA A 191 -12.82 -1.43 3.28
N THR A 192 -13.12 -2.56 3.93
CA THR A 192 -12.98 -2.70 5.39
C THR A 192 -11.53 -2.56 5.83
N ALA A 193 -10.56 -3.18 5.13
CA ALA A 193 -9.14 -3.00 5.41
C ALA A 193 -8.70 -1.53 5.26
N SER A 194 -9.21 -0.81 4.26
CA SER A 194 -8.93 0.61 4.03
C SER A 194 -9.41 1.48 5.19
N SER A 195 -10.55 1.12 5.79
CA SER A 195 -11.08 1.77 7.01
C SER A 195 -10.18 1.55 8.23
N VAL A 196 -9.61 0.34 8.39
CA VAL A 196 -8.64 0.02 9.45
C VAL A 196 -7.36 0.84 9.25
N ILE A 197 -6.81 0.83 8.05
CA ILE A 197 -5.60 1.60 7.71
C ILE A 197 -5.83 3.10 7.91
N GLY A 198 -6.96 3.63 7.46
CA GLY A 198 -7.34 5.01 7.71
C GLY A 198 -7.34 5.33 9.20
N SER A 199 -7.96 4.46 10.01
CA SER A 199 -8.05 4.64 11.45
C SER A 199 -6.69 4.58 12.15
N ILE A 200 -5.80 3.69 11.72
CA ILE A 200 -4.40 3.64 12.19
C ILE A 200 -3.69 4.95 11.85
N LEU A 201 -3.72 5.37 10.59
CA LEU A 201 -3.08 6.61 10.14
C LEU A 201 -3.63 7.85 10.86
N GLY A 202 -4.94 7.88 11.14
CA GLY A 202 -5.61 8.95 11.87
C GLY A 202 -5.15 9.02 13.32
N THR A 203 -5.04 7.85 13.97
CA THR A 203 -4.55 7.73 15.34
C THR A 203 -3.09 8.16 15.43
N VAL A 204 -2.22 7.66 14.55
CA VAL A 204 -0.80 8.05 14.52
C VAL A 204 -0.63 9.54 14.25
N LYS A 205 -1.41 10.10 13.32
CA LYS A 205 -1.41 11.55 13.02
C LYS A 205 -1.82 12.39 14.21
N ALA A 206 -2.87 12.00 14.92
CA ALA A 206 -3.32 12.71 16.12
C ALA A 206 -2.26 12.71 17.22
N MET A 207 -1.58 11.57 17.42
CA MET A 207 -0.66 11.37 18.54
C MET A 207 0.77 11.83 18.27
N THR A 208 1.20 11.87 16.99
CA THR A 208 2.59 12.18 16.62
C THR A 208 2.74 13.41 15.72
N GLY A 209 1.64 13.92 15.15
CA GLY A 209 1.66 14.96 14.13
C GLY A 209 2.05 14.47 12.72
N SER A 210 2.39 13.19 12.56
CA SER A 210 2.83 12.59 11.29
C SER A 210 2.03 11.33 10.94
N ARG A 211 2.15 10.85 9.70
CA ARG A 211 1.59 9.55 9.27
C ARG A 211 2.66 8.44 9.20
N ASP A 212 3.83 8.66 9.79
CA ASP A 212 4.94 7.73 9.69
C ASP A 212 4.71 6.48 10.54
N LEU A 213 4.83 5.31 9.93
CA LEU A 213 4.63 4.00 10.56
C LEU A 213 5.94 3.25 10.80
N LYS A 214 7.07 3.78 10.32
CA LYS A 214 8.33 3.06 10.19
C LYS A 214 8.86 2.46 11.50
N GLU A 215 8.75 3.22 12.59
CA GLU A 215 9.26 2.84 13.91
C GLU A 215 8.20 2.18 14.80
N LEU A 216 6.99 1.97 14.31
CA LEU A 216 5.89 1.36 15.05
C LEU A 216 5.83 -0.14 14.81
N THR A 217 5.46 -0.90 15.85
CA THR A 217 5.23 -2.35 15.76
C THR A 217 3.74 -2.66 15.74
N PHE A 218 3.31 -3.46 14.77
CA PHE A 218 1.92 -3.88 14.59
C PHE A 218 1.79 -5.39 14.78
N THR A 219 0.81 -5.84 15.55
CA THR A 219 0.41 -7.26 15.60
C THR A 219 -0.97 -7.42 14.99
N VAL A 220 -1.04 -7.99 13.79
CA VAL A 220 -2.29 -8.33 13.11
C VAL A 220 -2.76 -9.72 13.53
N GLN A 221 -3.88 -9.77 14.24
CA GLN A 221 -4.50 -11.00 14.71
C GLN A 221 -5.59 -11.44 13.72
N GLY A 222 -5.33 -12.53 12.99
CA GLY A 222 -6.16 -13.01 11.88
C GLY A 222 -5.63 -12.53 10.53
N CYS A 223 -5.34 -13.47 9.65
CA CYS A 223 -4.82 -13.27 8.30
C CYS A 223 -5.82 -13.72 7.22
N GLY A 224 -7.12 -13.64 7.51
CA GLY A 224 -8.19 -13.79 6.50
C GLY A 224 -8.19 -12.64 5.47
N LYS A 225 -9.27 -12.52 4.68
CA LYS A 225 -9.38 -11.52 3.60
C LYS A 225 -9.03 -10.09 4.05
N VAL A 226 -9.55 -9.64 5.19
CA VAL A 226 -9.30 -8.29 5.73
C VAL A 226 -7.91 -8.18 6.35
N GLY A 227 -7.55 -9.08 7.27
CA GLY A 227 -6.28 -9.01 8.01
C GLY A 227 -5.05 -9.11 7.12
N SER A 228 -5.08 -9.99 6.10
CA SER A 228 -4.02 -10.07 5.09
C SER A 228 -3.88 -8.77 4.29
N SER A 229 -4.99 -8.11 3.95
CA SER A 229 -4.97 -6.82 3.26
C SER A 229 -4.39 -5.71 4.14
N VAL A 230 -4.77 -5.67 5.43
CA VAL A 230 -4.21 -4.71 6.41
C VAL A 230 -2.70 -4.91 6.56
N ALA A 231 -2.23 -6.15 6.74
CA ALA A 231 -0.81 -6.44 6.88
C ALA A 231 0.01 -5.98 5.66
N LYS A 232 -0.45 -6.31 4.44
CA LYS A 232 0.20 -5.86 3.20
C LYS A 232 0.23 -4.34 3.08
N GLN A 233 -0.86 -3.66 3.43
CA GLN A 233 -0.93 -2.19 3.39
C GLN A 233 -0.01 -1.53 4.42
N LEU A 234 0.13 -2.09 5.63
CA LEU A 234 1.08 -1.57 6.63
C LEU A 234 2.51 -1.62 6.11
N VAL A 235 2.94 -2.77 5.56
CA VAL A 235 4.27 -2.91 4.94
C VAL A 235 4.43 -1.93 3.77
N ARG A 236 3.42 -1.84 2.90
CA ARG A 236 3.40 -0.93 1.75
C ARG A 236 3.56 0.54 2.14
N LEU A 237 2.97 0.94 3.27
CA LEU A 237 3.05 2.29 3.84
C LEU A 237 4.34 2.53 4.64
N GLY A 238 5.26 1.56 4.68
CA GLY A 238 6.61 1.71 5.24
C GLY A 238 6.77 1.20 6.67
N ALA A 239 5.77 0.52 7.25
CA ALA A 239 5.93 -0.13 8.55
C ALA A 239 6.98 -1.25 8.45
N LYS A 240 8.03 -1.19 9.27
CA LYS A 240 9.10 -2.19 9.26
C LYS A 240 8.81 -3.42 10.13
N ASN A 241 7.96 -3.27 11.15
CA ASN A 241 7.70 -4.30 12.14
C ASN A 241 6.22 -4.71 12.12
N VAL A 242 5.85 -5.54 11.15
CA VAL A 242 4.48 -6.09 11.05
C VAL A 242 4.51 -7.57 11.41
N GLN A 243 3.92 -7.91 12.56
CA GLN A 243 3.77 -9.27 13.04
C GLN A 243 2.37 -9.78 12.67
N VAL A 244 2.28 -11.05 12.27
CA VAL A 244 1.02 -11.65 11.81
C VAL A 244 0.77 -13.00 12.49
N CYS A 245 -0.47 -13.21 12.94
CA CYS A 245 -0.89 -14.43 13.63
C CYS A 245 -2.18 -14.96 13.01
N ASP A 246 -2.27 -16.26 12.76
CA ASP A 246 -3.51 -16.92 12.33
C ASP A 246 -3.58 -18.35 12.88
N ILE A 247 -4.79 -18.90 12.99
CA ILE A 247 -5.00 -20.31 13.36
C ILE A 247 -4.53 -21.26 12.25
N PHE A 248 -4.43 -20.77 11.02
CA PHE A 248 -3.85 -21.45 9.86
C PHE A 248 -2.47 -20.84 9.55
N PRO A 249 -1.35 -21.48 9.94
CA PRO A 249 -0.01 -20.93 9.77
C PRO A 249 0.32 -20.51 8.33
N GLU A 250 -0.23 -21.21 7.33
CA GLU A 250 -0.07 -20.86 5.92
C GLU A 250 -0.57 -19.45 5.57
N ALA A 251 -1.64 -18.97 6.23
CA ALA A 251 -2.18 -17.63 6.01
C ALA A 251 -1.23 -16.51 6.46
N THR A 252 -0.23 -16.83 7.30
CA THR A 252 0.76 -15.87 7.81
C THR A 252 1.93 -15.62 6.85
N LYS A 253 2.01 -16.35 5.72
CA LYS A 253 3.04 -16.19 4.69
C LYS A 253 2.77 -14.94 3.84
N ILE A 254 2.93 -13.77 4.47
CA ILE A 254 2.74 -12.45 3.86
C ILE A 254 4.11 -11.79 3.77
N GLU A 255 4.48 -11.35 2.56
CA GLU A 255 5.75 -10.67 2.30
C GLU A 255 5.93 -9.44 3.21
N GLY A 256 7.13 -9.28 3.76
CA GLY A 256 7.48 -8.19 4.69
C GLY A 256 6.85 -8.30 6.08
N CYS A 257 6.12 -9.37 6.39
CA CYS A 257 5.55 -9.63 7.71
C CYS A 257 6.31 -10.74 8.44
N THR A 258 6.33 -10.68 9.76
CA THR A 258 6.92 -11.71 10.64
C THR A 258 5.81 -12.60 11.20
N PRO A 259 5.79 -13.91 10.89
CA PRO A 259 4.81 -14.82 11.47
C PRO A 259 5.09 -15.08 12.95
N ILE A 260 4.04 -15.04 13.77
CA ILE A 260 4.09 -15.35 15.21
C ILE A 260 3.01 -16.38 15.57
N SER A 261 3.22 -17.13 16.66
CA SER A 261 2.29 -18.16 17.13
C SER A 261 1.33 -17.69 18.24
N ASP A 262 1.67 -16.61 18.95
CA ASP A 262 0.92 -16.14 20.11
C ASP A 262 0.82 -14.61 20.12
N TRP A 263 -0.25 -14.09 19.52
CA TRP A 263 -0.53 -12.66 19.50
C TRP A 263 -0.82 -12.06 20.89
N ALA A 264 -1.28 -12.86 21.86
CA ALA A 264 -1.70 -12.36 23.18
C ALA A 264 -0.51 -12.06 24.10
N ASN A 265 0.64 -12.68 23.84
CA ASN A 265 1.88 -12.50 24.60
C ASN A 265 3.01 -11.86 23.78
N THR A 266 2.74 -11.36 22.57
CA THR A 266 3.75 -10.69 21.74
C THR A 266 3.69 -9.16 21.90
N PRO A 267 4.81 -8.48 22.24
CA PRO A 267 4.84 -7.02 22.36
C PRO A 267 4.62 -6.30 21.02
N CYS A 268 3.82 -5.23 21.06
CA CYS A 268 3.58 -4.32 19.94
C CYS A 268 3.15 -2.92 20.43
N ASP A 269 3.17 -1.92 19.54
CA ASP A 269 2.54 -0.62 19.78
C ASP A 269 1.03 -0.67 19.45
N PHE A 270 0.69 -1.38 18.37
CA PHE A 270 -0.67 -1.54 17.84
C PHE A 270 -1.08 -3.01 17.82
N LEU A 271 -2.12 -3.35 18.58
CA LEU A 271 -2.88 -4.57 18.37
C LEU A 271 -3.95 -4.32 17.31
N VAL A 272 -3.97 -5.16 16.27
CA VAL A 272 -4.86 -5.04 15.11
C VAL A 272 -5.73 -6.30 15.00
N PRO A 273 -6.83 -6.40 15.77
CA PRO A 273 -7.70 -7.57 15.77
C PRO A 273 -8.54 -7.64 14.48
N CYS A 274 -8.38 -8.71 13.70
CA CYS A 274 -9.01 -8.93 12.41
C CYS A 274 -9.63 -10.34 12.28
N ALA A 275 -9.83 -11.06 13.39
CA ALA A 275 -10.42 -12.40 13.43
C ALA A 275 -11.74 -12.43 14.24
N ASN A 276 -11.89 -13.44 15.10
CA ASN A 276 -13.08 -13.73 15.87
C ASN A 276 -13.41 -12.68 16.95
N SER A 277 -14.71 -12.46 17.17
CA SER A 277 -15.21 -11.65 18.27
C SER A 277 -14.78 -12.20 19.63
N LEU A 278 -14.75 -11.32 20.63
CA LEU A 278 -14.59 -11.63 22.05
C LEU A 278 -13.22 -12.24 22.43
N ALA A 279 -12.22 -12.15 21.55
CA ALA A 279 -10.89 -12.74 21.77
C ALA A 279 -10.10 -12.08 22.92
N ILE A 280 -10.32 -10.79 23.19
CA ILE A 280 -9.65 -10.09 24.30
C ILE A 280 -10.46 -10.32 25.59
N THR A 281 -10.11 -11.37 26.32
CA THR A 281 -10.68 -11.67 27.65
C THR A 281 -10.07 -10.78 28.74
N LYS A 282 -10.53 -10.91 29.99
CA LYS A 282 -9.92 -10.16 31.11
C LYS A 282 -8.49 -10.61 31.37
N GLU A 283 -8.25 -11.90 31.22
CA GLU A 283 -6.96 -12.55 31.43
C GLU A 283 -5.99 -12.09 30.35
N VAL A 284 -6.42 -12.07 29.08
CA VAL A 284 -5.64 -11.48 27.98
C VAL A 284 -5.40 -10.00 28.22
N ALA A 285 -6.45 -9.24 28.58
CA ALA A 285 -6.32 -7.80 28.78
C ALA A 285 -5.36 -7.43 29.93
N ALA A 286 -5.36 -8.21 31.02
CA ALA A 286 -4.49 -8.00 32.18
C ALA A 286 -3.06 -8.50 31.92
N GLY A 287 -2.92 -9.60 31.17
CA GLY A 287 -1.64 -10.24 30.88
C GLY A 287 -0.93 -9.71 29.62
N PHE A 288 -1.58 -8.89 28.79
CA PHE A 288 -1.00 -8.40 27.54
C PHE A 288 0.33 -7.67 27.82
N PRO A 289 1.41 -7.89 27.06
CA PRO A 289 2.72 -7.28 27.30
C PRO A 289 2.69 -5.76 27.45
N GLU A 290 3.66 -5.22 28.19
CA GLU A 290 3.88 -3.77 28.30
C GLU A 290 4.29 -3.16 26.95
N GLY A 291 3.97 -1.89 26.75
CA GLY A 291 4.33 -1.11 25.55
C GLY A 291 3.23 -0.98 24.50
N ILE A 292 2.14 -1.74 24.60
CA ILE A 292 0.93 -1.53 23.79
C ILE A 292 0.33 -0.15 24.08
N LYS A 293 -0.01 0.57 23.01
CA LYS A 293 -0.60 1.91 23.07
C LYS A 293 -1.99 1.95 22.45
N TYR A 294 -2.21 1.16 21.41
CA TYR A 294 -3.42 1.25 20.59
C TYR A 294 -4.00 -0.12 20.27
N CYS A 295 -5.34 -0.17 20.23
CA CYS A 295 -6.10 -1.31 19.72
C CYS A 295 -7.03 -0.80 18.60
N VAL A 296 -6.72 -1.16 17.34
CA VAL A 296 -7.42 -0.66 16.15
C VAL A 296 -7.51 -1.79 15.14
N GLY A 297 -8.70 -2.32 14.89
CA GLY A 297 -8.85 -3.49 14.02
C GLY A 297 -10.21 -3.62 13.34
N ALA A 298 -10.40 -4.75 12.65
CA ALA A 298 -11.62 -5.06 11.92
C ALA A 298 -12.65 -5.87 12.72
N THR A 299 -12.22 -6.60 13.76
CA THR A 299 -13.08 -7.52 14.52
C THR A 299 -14.27 -6.79 15.13
N ASN A 300 -15.49 -7.29 14.86
CA ASN A 300 -16.68 -6.83 15.55
C ASN A 300 -16.65 -7.33 17.00
N SER A 301 -16.75 -6.41 17.98
CA SER A 301 -16.68 -6.71 19.41
C SER A 301 -15.41 -7.49 19.82
N PRO A 302 -14.21 -6.88 19.77
CA PRO A 302 -12.94 -7.57 20.06
C PRO A 302 -12.82 -7.98 21.54
N PHE A 303 -13.43 -7.22 22.46
CA PHE A 303 -13.42 -7.50 23.89
C PHE A 303 -14.52 -8.46 24.32
N ALA A 304 -14.18 -9.44 25.16
CA ALA A 304 -15.13 -10.43 25.67
C ALA A 304 -16.26 -9.81 26.52
N ASN A 305 -15.98 -8.70 27.20
CA ASN A 305 -16.93 -7.94 28.00
C ASN A 305 -16.36 -6.56 28.35
N GLU A 306 -17.22 -5.70 28.91
CA GLU A 306 -16.85 -4.34 29.32
C GLU A 306 -15.71 -4.29 30.35
N LYS A 307 -15.60 -5.30 31.23
CA LYS A 307 -14.49 -5.37 32.20
C LYS A 307 -13.14 -5.61 31.51
N ALA A 308 -13.10 -6.42 30.45
CA ALA A 308 -11.88 -6.61 29.65
C ALA A 308 -11.47 -5.31 28.96
N ARG A 309 -12.43 -4.57 28.40
CA ARG A 309 -12.21 -3.24 27.81
C ARG A 309 -11.69 -2.25 28.86
N LYS A 310 -12.30 -2.22 30.04
CA LYS A 310 -11.89 -1.34 31.15
C LYS A 310 -10.44 -1.58 31.58
N ILE A 311 -9.95 -2.83 31.54
CA ILE A 311 -8.54 -3.11 31.85
C ILE A 311 -7.61 -2.44 30.83
N PHE A 312 -7.93 -2.46 29.55
CA PHE A 312 -7.17 -1.72 28.53
C PHE A 312 -7.25 -0.20 28.76
N ASP A 313 -8.44 0.33 29.02
CA ASP A 313 -8.64 1.76 29.33
C ASP A 313 -7.80 2.18 30.57
N ASP A 314 -7.84 1.40 31.66
CA ASP A 314 -7.11 1.66 32.90
C ASP A 314 -5.57 1.54 32.74
N ARG A 315 -5.11 0.80 31.72
CA ARG A 315 -3.70 0.71 31.31
C ARG A 315 -3.28 1.82 30.35
N GLY A 316 -4.19 2.73 29.97
CA GLY A 316 -3.92 3.80 29.01
C GLY A 316 -3.85 3.34 27.55
N ILE A 317 -4.39 2.15 27.23
CA ILE A 317 -4.44 1.63 25.87
C ILE A 317 -5.66 2.22 25.15
N MET A 318 -5.42 3.01 24.11
CA MET A 318 -6.48 3.66 23.36
C MET A 318 -7.10 2.69 22.34
N HIS A 319 -8.39 2.42 22.49
CA HIS A 319 -9.17 1.61 21.56
C HIS A 319 -9.98 2.47 20.59
N ILE A 320 -9.69 2.37 19.29
CA ILE A 320 -10.58 2.92 18.25
C ILE A 320 -11.63 1.86 17.92
N PRO A 321 -12.92 2.14 18.14
CA PRO A 321 -13.97 1.15 17.99
C PRO A 321 -14.16 0.72 16.54
N GLU A 322 -14.65 -0.51 16.38
CA GLU A 322 -14.98 -1.11 15.09
C GLU A 322 -16.05 -0.32 14.32
N SER A 323 -16.85 0.48 15.02
CA SER A 323 -17.81 1.39 14.38
C SER A 323 -17.14 2.47 13.54
N ILE A 324 -15.86 2.76 13.77
CA ILE A 324 -15.01 3.64 12.97
C ILE A 324 -14.02 2.82 12.13
N SER A 325 -13.32 1.87 12.75
CA SER A 325 -12.19 1.18 12.13
C SER A 325 -12.57 0.06 11.17
N SER A 326 -13.82 -0.40 11.17
CA SER A 326 -14.29 -1.46 10.27
C SER A 326 -15.59 -1.08 9.54
N ALA A 327 -15.68 0.20 9.16
CA ALA A 327 -16.87 0.77 8.53
C ALA A 327 -16.85 0.71 6.99
N GLY A 328 -15.79 0.18 6.38
CA GLY A 328 -15.62 0.23 4.93
C GLY A 328 -16.78 -0.35 4.12
N ALA A 329 -17.29 -1.52 4.49
CA ALA A 329 -18.44 -2.12 3.79
C ALA A 329 -19.69 -1.22 3.84
N ILE A 330 -20.04 -0.66 5.00
CA ILE A 330 -21.25 0.17 5.12
C ILE A 330 -21.11 1.54 4.43
N LEU A 331 -19.88 2.02 4.24
CA LEU A 331 -19.59 3.22 3.48
C LEU A 331 -19.79 2.96 1.99
N ALA A 332 -19.31 1.81 1.50
CA ALA A 332 -19.58 1.33 0.14
C ALA A 332 -21.10 1.16 -0.10
N ASP A 333 -21.82 0.54 0.85
CA ASP A 333 -23.29 0.41 0.81
C ASP A 333 -23.99 1.78 0.68
N SER A 334 -23.51 2.79 1.39
CA SER A 334 -24.07 4.15 1.34
C SER A 334 -23.92 4.78 -0.05
N VAL A 335 -22.78 4.56 -0.71
CA VAL A 335 -22.54 5.02 -2.09
C VAL A 335 -23.39 4.23 -3.07
N GLU A 336 -23.44 2.91 -2.97
CA GLU A 336 -24.24 2.06 -3.84
C GLU A 336 -25.72 2.43 -3.80
N TRP A 337 -26.24 2.67 -2.59
CA TRP A 337 -27.63 3.09 -2.40
C TRP A 337 -27.90 4.50 -2.93
N SER A 338 -26.96 5.42 -2.76
CA SER A 338 -27.11 6.81 -3.20
C SER A 338 -26.94 6.99 -4.71
N ASN A 339 -26.04 6.22 -5.33
CA ASN A 339 -25.70 6.29 -6.75
C ASN A 339 -25.12 4.95 -7.25
N LEU A 340 -26.01 4.02 -7.59
CA LEU A 340 -25.66 2.69 -8.08
C LEU A 340 -24.74 2.72 -9.31
N LYS A 341 -25.01 3.63 -10.26
CA LYS A 341 -24.21 3.74 -11.50
C LYS A 341 -22.78 4.15 -11.20
N LEU A 342 -22.57 5.09 -10.28
CA LEU A 342 -21.23 5.47 -9.84
C LEU A 342 -20.55 4.28 -9.18
N TYR A 343 -21.22 3.60 -8.25
CA TYR A 343 -20.66 2.44 -7.55
C TYR A 343 -20.24 1.30 -8.49
N GLN A 344 -21.01 1.04 -9.55
CA GLN A 344 -20.72 0.00 -10.54
C GLN A 344 -19.52 0.34 -11.44
N ASN A 345 -19.37 1.60 -11.81
CA ASN A 345 -18.38 2.03 -12.81
C ASN A 345 -17.10 2.61 -12.20
N VAL A 346 -17.09 2.92 -10.91
CA VAL A 346 -15.94 3.55 -10.26
C VAL A 346 -14.72 2.62 -10.29
N GLU A 347 -13.54 3.23 -10.42
CA GLU A 347 -12.30 2.52 -10.14
C GLU A 347 -12.23 2.25 -8.62
N PRO A 348 -12.04 0.99 -8.17
CA PRO A 348 -12.12 0.64 -6.75
C PRO A 348 -11.18 1.41 -5.81
N SER A 349 -9.97 1.76 -6.23
CA SER A 349 -9.05 2.52 -5.40
C SER A 349 -9.55 3.92 -5.04
N LYS A 350 -10.43 4.54 -5.85
CA LYS A 350 -11.15 5.77 -5.45
C LYS A 350 -12.03 5.55 -4.22
N MET A 351 -12.79 4.45 -4.21
CA MET A 351 -13.63 4.07 -3.07
C MET A 351 -12.77 3.79 -1.83
N TYR A 352 -11.71 3.01 -1.98
CA TYR A 352 -10.79 2.69 -0.89
C TYR A 352 -10.08 3.93 -0.34
N GLY A 353 -9.67 4.85 -1.22
CA GLY A 353 -9.10 6.15 -0.88
C GLY A 353 -10.05 6.98 -0.02
N TRP A 354 -11.29 7.15 -0.47
CA TRP A 354 -12.33 7.89 0.25
C TRP A 354 -12.63 7.29 1.63
N ILE A 355 -12.80 5.97 1.70
CA ILE A 355 -13.05 5.24 2.95
C ILE A 355 -11.90 5.43 3.93
N ARG A 356 -10.66 5.32 3.44
CA ARG A 356 -9.47 5.53 4.26
C ARG A 356 -9.39 6.96 4.79
N ASP A 357 -9.68 7.95 3.95
CA ASP A 357 -9.67 9.37 4.33
C ASP A 357 -10.73 9.70 5.39
N ILE A 358 -11.96 9.25 5.19
CA ILE A 358 -13.05 9.54 6.12
C ILE A 358 -12.83 8.83 7.46
N SER A 359 -12.38 7.57 7.47
CA SER A 359 -12.03 6.83 8.69
C SER A 359 -10.83 7.46 9.39
N MET A 360 -9.81 7.93 8.65
CA MET A 360 -8.66 8.63 9.21
C MET A 360 -9.06 9.90 9.95
N ASN A 361 -9.87 10.76 9.31
CA ASN A 361 -10.33 12.00 9.94
C ASN A 361 -11.16 11.70 11.20
N LYS A 362 -12.01 10.68 11.15
CA LYS A 362 -12.83 10.25 12.28
C LYS A 362 -12.00 9.74 13.45
N ALA A 363 -11.05 8.85 13.19
CA ALA A 363 -10.18 8.27 14.21
C ALA A 363 -9.24 9.33 14.81
N ALA A 364 -8.71 10.24 13.98
CA ALA A 364 -7.89 11.35 14.46
C ALA A 364 -8.66 12.25 15.42
N ASN A 365 -9.90 12.63 15.08
CA ASN A 365 -10.75 13.43 15.95
C ASN A 365 -11.05 12.71 17.28
N LEU A 366 -11.40 11.43 17.23
CA LEU A 366 -11.63 10.65 18.44
C LEU A 366 -10.38 10.56 19.31
N ALA A 367 -9.21 10.30 18.71
CA ALA A 367 -7.94 10.21 19.43
C ALA A 367 -7.57 11.54 20.12
N LEU A 368 -7.77 12.69 19.45
CA LEU A 368 -7.53 14.01 20.03
C LEU A 368 -8.48 14.34 21.20
N HIS A 369 -9.71 13.83 21.18
CA HIS A 369 -10.62 13.96 22.31
C HIS A 369 -10.24 13.02 23.46
N ALA A 370 -9.90 11.77 23.14
CA ALA A 370 -9.48 10.77 24.10
C ALA A 370 -8.19 11.16 24.85
N ASP A 371 -7.22 11.81 24.19
CA ASP A 371 -5.99 12.27 24.82
C ASP A 371 -6.23 13.31 25.92
N LYS A 372 -7.26 14.15 25.76
CA LYS A 372 -7.65 15.16 26.77
C LYS A 372 -8.36 14.54 27.97
N GLU A 373 -9.03 13.40 27.77
CA GLU A 373 -9.77 12.68 28.80
C GLU A 373 -9.50 11.16 28.72
N PRO A 374 -8.28 10.71 29.10
CA PRO A 374 -7.80 9.34 28.85
C PRO A 374 -8.66 8.25 29.49
N GLN A 375 -9.38 8.61 30.56
CA GLN A 375 -10.23 7.70 31.34
C GLN A 375 -11.48 7.24 30.56
N HIS A 376 -11.82 7.86 29.41
CA HIS A 376 -13.14 7.68 28.81
C HIS A 376 -13.21 7.79 27.26
N VAL A 377 -12.48 6.96 26.51
CA VAL A 377 -12.65 6.87 25.03
C VAL A 377 -14.11 6.62 24.62
N SER A 378 -14.81 5.76 25.35
CA SER A 378 -16.23 5.45 25.10
C SER A 378 -17.20 6.62 25.36
N SER A 379 -16.86 7.55 26.26
CA SER A 379 -17.67 8.74 26.50
C SER A 379 -17.54 9.80 25.41
N ASN A 380 -16.43 9.75 24.65
CA ASN A 380 -16.13 10.70 23.59
C ASN A 380 -16.71 10.31 22.23
N LEU A 381 -17.37 9.15 22.12
CA LEU A 381 -17.98 8.70 20.86
C LEU A 381 -19.06 9.67 20.38
N SER A 382 -19.83 10.27 21.29
CA SER A 382 -20.82 11.30 20.96
C SER A 382 -20.22 12.52 20.28
N ASN A 383 -18.96 12.86 20.55
CA ASN A 383 -18.28 14.02 19.96
C ASN A 383 -17.92 13.80 18.48
N VAL A 384 -17.91 12.55 18.03
CA VAL A 384 -17.62 12.22 16.64
C VAL A 384 -18.84 11.73 15.88
N ILE A 385 -19.95 11.37 16.52
CA ILE A 385 -21.18 10.97 15.82
C ILE A 385 -21.82 12.22 15.17
N PRO A 386 -22.04 12.24 13.84
CA PRO A 386 -22.69 13.36 13.17
C PRO A 386 -24.17 13.44 13.55
N ASN A 387 -24.78 14.61 13.33
CA ASN A 387 -26.24 14.71 13.40
C ASN A 387 -26.86 13.76 12.36
N ARG A 388 -27.92 13.05 12.76
CA ARG A 388 -28.72 12.18 11.89
C ARG A 388 -29.44 12.96 10.78
N ASP A 389 -29.69 14.25 10.98
CA ASP A 389 -30.26 15.13 9.95
C ASP A 389 -29.26 15.36 8.80
N GLY A 390 -29.78 15.32 7.58
CA GLY A 390 -29.03 15.62 6.35
C GLY A 390 -28.85 14.42 5.43
N GLU A 391 -28.14 14.67 4.33
CA GLU A 391 -27.94 13.68 3.28
C GLU A 391 -26.99 12.54 3.72
N PRO A 392 -27.20 11.31 3.20
CA PRO A 392 -26.29 10.20 3.43
C PRO A 392 -24.86 10.52 2.98
N VAL A 393 -23.88 10.08 3.75
CA VAL A 393 -22.45 10.31 3.46
C VAL A 393 -22.01 9.74 2.10
N GLY A 394 -22.69 8.70 1.60
CA GLY A 394 -22.42 8.16 0.27
C GLY A 394 -22.61 9.17 -0.86
N LYS A 395 -23.40 10.24 -0.65
CA LYS A 395 -23.53 11.35 -1.62
C LYS A 395 -22.30 12.25 -1.68
N ASP A 396 -21.48 12.28 -0.63
CA ASP A 396 -20.26 13.09 -0.57
C ASP A 396 -19.12 12.47 -1.42
N PHE A 397 -19.26 11.22 -1.86
CA PHE A 397 -18.21 10.50 -2.58
C PHE A 397 -17.88 11.13 -3.95
N GLU A 398 -18.89 11.60 -4.69
CA GLU A 398 -18.67 12.25 -5.98
C GLU A 398 -17.87 13.55 -5.82
N THR A 399 -18.26 14.39 -4.86
CA THR A 399 -17.49 15.59 -4.48
C THR A 399 -16.08 15.24 -4.01
N TRP A 400 -15.89 14.16 -3.25
CA TRP A 400 -14.54 13.73 -2.84
C TRP A 400 -13.68 13.34 -4.05
N ILE A 401 -14.25 12.70 -5.09
CA ILE A 401 -13.52 12.40 -6.33
C ILE A 401 -13.10 13.69 -7.02
N GLU A 402 -13.99 14.68 -7.10
CA GLU A 402 -13.70 16.00 -7.68
C GLU A 402 -12.59 16.73 -6.91
N ASP A 403 -12.68 16.75 -5.57
CA ASP A 403 -11.70 17.38 -4.68
C ASP A 403 -10.33 16.67 -4.72
N ASN A 404 -10.31 15.37 -5.03
CA ASN A 404 -9.09 14.56 -5.19
C ASN A 404 -8.73 14.35 -6.67
N SER A 405 -9.17 15.25 -7.54
CA SER A 405 -8.78 15.31 -8.94
C SER A 405 -7.83 16.48 -9.19
N SER A 406 -6.73 16.22 -9.87
CA SER A 406 -5.76 17.24 -10.29
C SER A 406 -5.54 17.23 -11.80
N LYS A 407 -5.00 18.35 -12.33
CA LYS A 407 -4.72 18.54 -13.76
C LYS A 407 -3.27 18.94 -13.95
N THR A 408 -2.64 18.40 -15.00
CA THR A 408 -1.25 18.70 -15.37
C THR A 408 -1.07 18.63 -16.88
N ASP A 409 -0.05 19.27 -17.45
CA ASP A 409 0.17 19.15 -18.90
C ASP A 409 0.77 17.78 -19.24
N THR A 410 1.70 17.30 -18.41
CA THR A 410 2.34 15.99 -18.59
C THR A 410 2.40 15.18 -17.30
N LEU A 411 1.83 13.98 -17.32
CA LEU A 411 2.02 12.97 -16.29
C LEU A 411 3.30 12.18 -16.56
N ILE A 412 4.16 12.02 -15.55
CA ILE A 412 5.38 11.21 -15.62
C ILE A 412 5.25 10.08 -14.59
N ILE A 413 5.31 8.83 -15.04
CA ILE A 413 5.19 7.65 -14.17
C ILE A 413 6.57 7.02 -13.99
N GLY A 414 7.15 7.17 -12.80
CA GLY A 414 8.48 6.67 -12.42
C GLY A 414 9.44 7.78 -12.00
N GLY A 415 10.00 7.69 -10.80
CA GLY A 415 10.93 8.65 -10.19
C GLY A 415 12.41 8.27 -10.28
N GLY A 416 12.78 7.44 -11.26
CA GLY A 416 14.17 7.13 -11.59
C GLY A 416 14.84 8.22 -12.44
N LEU A 417 16.05 7.93 -12.93
CA LEU A 417 16.84 8.87 -13.75
C LEU A 417 16.06 9.38 -14.98
N ALA A 418 15.38 8.48 -15.70
CA ALA A 418 14.62 8.84 -16.90
C ALA A 418 13.42 9.77 -16.62
N GLY A 419 12.64 9.48 -15.56
CA GLY A 419 11.47 10.28 -15.21
C GLY A 419 11.86 11.65 -14.65
N THR A 420 12.86 11.70 -13.78
CA THR A 420 13.35 12.98 -13.22
C THR A 420 14.07 13.84 -14.27
N ALA A 421 14.80 13.25 -15.21
CA ALA A 421 15.37 13.98 -16.36
C ALA A 421 14.29 14.52 -17.30
N THR A 422 13.20 13.77 -17.50
CA THR A 422 12.01 14.23 -18.22
C THR A 422 11.40 15.44 -17.53
N ALA A 423 11.16 15.37 -16.22
CA ALA A 423 10.60 16.46 -15.43
C ALA A 423 11.47 17.73 -15.52
N PHE A 424 12.79 17.60 -15.35
CA PHE A 424 13.72 18.72 -15.49
C PHE A 424 13.66 19.36 -16.89
N SER A 425 13.66 18.55 -17.94
CA SER A 425 13.64 19.05 -19.32
C SER A 425 12.31 19.70 -19.70
N LEU A 426 11.18 19.21 -19.17
CA LEU A 426 9.87 19.84 -19.34
C LEU A 426 9.77 21.17 -18.59
N ALA A 427 10.31 21.23 -17.37
CA ALA A 427 10.36 22.45 -16.56
C ALA A 427 11.14 23.57 -17.26
N GLU A 428 12.27 23.27 -17.91
CA GLU A 428 13.02 24.25 -18.70
C GLU A 428 12.24 24.80 -19.90
N LYS A 429 11.29 24.02 -20.42
CA LYS A 429 10.36 24.45 -21.48
C LYS A 429 9.11 25.13 -20.92
N GLY A 430 9.01 25.29 -19.60
CA GLY A 430 7.86 25.90 -18.93
C GLY A 430 6.60 25.02 -18.90
N ILE A 431 6.72 23.74 -19.24
CA ILE A 431 5.60 22.77 -19.26
C ILE A 431 5.39 22.26 -17.84
N LYS A 432 4.13 22.27 -17.36
CA LYS A 432 3.80 21.73 -16.04
C LYS A 432 3.75 20.22 -16.08
N SER A 433 4.28 19.57 -15.07
CA SER A 433 4.24 18.11 -14.97
C SER A 433 3.88 17.64 -13.58
N THR A 434 3.38 16.41 -13.50
CA THR A 434 3.24 15.68 -12.23
C THR A 434 4.03 14.39 -12.38
N LEU A 435 5.03 14.19 -11.51
CA LEU A 435 5.82 12.97 -11.46
C LEU A 435 5.31 12.11 -10.31
N LEU A 436 4.98 10.85 -10.62
CA LEU A 436 4.55 9.85 -9.66
C LEU A 436 5.64 8.81 -9.44
N GLU A 437 5.94 8.52 -8.19
CA GLU A 437 6.82 7.44 -7.76
C GLU A 437 6.07 6.55 -6.76
N GLN A 438 6.10 5.24 -6.99
CA GLN A 438 5.47 4.27 -6.09
C GLN A 438 6.26 4.11 -4.79
N GLY A 439 7.57 4.31 -4.81
CA GLY A 439 8.44 4.28 -3.65
C GLY A 439 8.26 5.46 -2.70
N SER A 440 8.76 5.31 -1.47
CA SER A 440 8.78 6.36 -0.45
C SER A 440 9.86 7.42 -0.68
N THR A 441 10.75 7.22 -1.65
CA THR A 441 11.77 8.16 -2.11
C THR A 441 11.88 8.10 -3.63
N LEU A 442 12.40 9.15 -4.27
CA LEU A 442 12.90 9.04 -5.65
C LEU A 442 14.04 8.04 -5.71
N ALA A 443 14.10 7.26 -6.79
CA ALA A 443 15.04 6.14 -6.94
C ALA A 443 15.10 5.27 -5.67
N PRO A 444 13.97 4.64 -5.26
CA PRO A 444 13.92 3.80 -4.05
C PRO A 444 14.90 2.64 -4.15
N ALA A 445 15.19 1.96 -3.04
CA ALA A 445 16.20 0.89 -2.98
C ALA A 445 16.03 -0.21 -4.06
N THR A 446 14.79 -0.47 -4.48
CA THR A 446 14.42 -1.42 -5.54
C THR A 446 14.71 -0.93 -6.95
N ALA A 447 14.90 0.37 -7.16
CA ALA A 447 15.09 0.95 -8.47
C ALA A 447 16.52 0.78 -8.97
N SER A 448 16.67 0.53 -10.27
CA SER A 448 17.98 0.49 -10.94
C SER A 448 18.73 1.83 -10.89
N SER A 449 18.06 2.93 -10.55
CA SER A 449 18.66 4.26 -10.36
C SER A 449 19.13 4.53 -8.91
N ASN A 450 19.02 3.55 -8.01
CA ASN A 450 19.41 3.72 -6.61
C ASN A 450 20.93 3.60 -6.39
N GLY A 451 21.44 4.41 -5.45
CA GLY A 451 22.83 4.40 -4.99
C GLY A 451 23.68 5.54 -5.57
N ASP A 452 24.96 5.54 -5.21
CA ASP A 452 25.90 6.62 -5.53
C ASP A 452 26.84 6.28 -6.70
N SER A 453 26.73 5.08 -7.31
CA SER A 453 27.66 4.59 -8.33
C SER A 453 26.99 4.10 -9.61
N ARG A 454 26.85 4.98 -10.61
CA ARG A 454 26.55 4.61 -12.01
C ARG A 454 27.61 5.18 -12.93
N MET A 455 28.21 4.35 -13.78
CA MET A 455 29.30 4.79 -14.66
C MET A 455 28.79 5.78 -15.71
N TYR A 456 29.62 6.76 -16.04
CA TYR A 456 29.45 7.59 -17.22
C TYR A 456 30.75 7.60 -18.00
N ARG A 457 30.68 7.50 -19.35
CA ARG A 457 31.84 7.35 -20.22
C ARG A 457 31.53 7.76 -21.66
N LYS A 458 32.42 8.47 -22.35
CA LYS A 458 32.32 8.68 -23.80
C LYS A 458 32.88 7.49 -24.59
N MET A 459 33.69 6.66 -23.94
CA MET A 459 34.27 5.43 -24.46
C MET A 459 33.18 4.38 -24.72
N TYR A 460 32.62 4.35 -25.93
CA TYR A 460 31.65 3.36 -26.43
C TYR A 460 32.10 2.83 -27.79
N SER A 461 31.94 1.53 -28.07
CA SER A 461 32.09 0.93 -29.42
C SER A 461 31.07 1.46 -30.43
N SER A 462 30.10 2.25 -29.98
CA SER A 462 29.11 2.94 -30.81
C SER A 462 29.36 4.45 -30.82
N GLU A 463 29.62 4.99 -32.00
CA GLU A 463 29.78 6.42 -32.22
C GLU A 463 28.54 7.22 -31.78
N PHE A 464 27.35 6.64 -31.94
CA PHE A 464 26.10 7.24 -31.50
C PHE A 464 26.06 7.41 -29.98
N PHE A 465 26.35 6.34 -29.22
CA PHE A 465 26.33 6.41 -27.75
C PHE A 465 27.43 7.32 -27.20
N SER A 466 28.61 7.33 -27.82
CA SER A 466 29.70 8.25 -27.46
C SER A 466 29.30 9.73 -27.61
N LYS A 467 28.67 10.08 -28.74
CA LYS A 467 28.13 11.43 -28.99
C LYS A 467 26.97 11.77 -28.05
N MET A 468 26.06 10.84 -27.82
CA MET A 468 24.94 11.01 -26.90
C MET A 468 25.43 11.29 -25.47
N GLN A 469 26.43 10.55 -24.99
CA GLN A 469 27.01 10.81 -23.69
C GLN A 469 27.65 12.19 -23.60
N SER A 470 28.36 12.62 -24.64
CA SER A 470 28.96 13.95 -24.68
C SER A 470 27.89 15.05 -24.53
N ALA A 471 26.72 14.87 -25.15
CA ALA A 471 25.59 15.76 -24.93
C ALA A 471 25.00 15.65 -23.50
N ALA A 472 24.88 14.43 -22.96
CA ALA A 472 24.37 14.19 -21.61
C ALA A 472 25.25 14.86 -20.52
N LEU A 473 26.57 14.88 -20.68
CA LEU A 473 27.48 15.56 -19.75
C LEU A 473 27.22 17.07 -19.64
N ASN A 474 26.87 17.72 -20.76
CA ASN A 474 26.46 19.14 -20.72
C ASN A 474 25.16 19.31 -19.92
N ARG A 475 24.23 18.36 -20.06
CA ARG A 475 22.95 18.39 -19.33
C ARG A 475 23.14 18.19 -17.82
N TRP A 476 24.09 17.36 -17.41
CA TRP A 476 24.45 17.25 -16.00
C TRP A 476 25.00 18.57 -15.45
N ALA A 477 25.87 19.25 -16.20
CA ALA A 477 26.38 20.56 -15.81
C ALA A 477 25.26 21.62 -15.64
N ASP A 478 24.21 21.56 -16.48
CA ASP A 478 23.03 22.42 -16.33
C ASP A 478 22.30 22.16 -14.98
N VAL A 479 22.13 20.89 -14.59
CA VAL A 479 21.51 20.51 -13.31
C VAL A 479 22.37 20.96 -12.12
N GLU A 480 23.69 20.72 -12.17
CA GLU A 480 24.63 21.15 -11.13
C GLU A 480 24.61 22.68 -10.98
N LYS A 481 24.59 23.41 -12.11
CA LYS A 481 24.48 24.87 -12.12
C LYS A 481 23.17 25.37 -11.50
N LYS A 482 22.04 24.72 -11.79
CA LYS A 482 20.73 25.14 -11.27
C LYS A 482 20.54 24.83 -9.78
N THR A 483 21.14 23.74 -9.30
CA THR A 483 20.93 23.24 -7.93
C THR A 483 22.07 23.55 -6.97
N GLY A 484 23.26 23.85 -7.48
CA GLY A 484 24.50 23.92 -6.71
C GLY A 484 25.02 22.55 -6.23
N SER A 485 24.41 21.45 -6.66
CA SER A 485 24.84 20.11 -6.29
C SER A 485 26.01 19.64 -7.15
N SER A 486 27.00 18.99 -6.53
CA SER A 486 27.96 18.14 -7.25
C SER A 486 27.40 16.73 -7.37
N LEU A 487 27.25 16.26 -8.60
CA LEU A 487 26.61 15.02 -9.01
C LEU A 487 27.59 14.07 -9.70
N LEU A 488 28.47 14.62 -10.53
CA LEU A 488 29.50 13.86 -11.24
C LEU A 488 30.79 13.81 -10.43
N GLN A 489 31.38 12.63 -10.36
CA GLN A 489 32.73 12.44 -9.86
C GLN A 489 33.59 11.77 -10.94
N GLN A 490 34.60 12.49 -11.39
CA GLN A 490 35.56 12.02 -12.37
C GLN A 490 36.65 11.18 -11.69
N ASN A 491 36.74 9.90 -12.07
CA ASN A 491 37.71 8.95 -11.53
C ASN A 491 38.53 8.24 -12.64
N GLY A 492 38.28 8.57 -13.91
CA GLY A 492 38.70 7.76 -15.05
C GLY A 492 37.90 6.47 -15.18
N LEU A 493 38.06 5.76 -16.29
CA LEU A 493 37.50 4.42 -16.49
C LEU A 493 38.41 3.59 -17.38
N LEU A 494 38.84 2.43 -16.88
CA LEU A 494 39.62 1.45 -17.62
C LEU A 494 38.73 0.31 -18.10
N PHE A 495 38.63 0.11 -19.41
CA PHE A 495 38.14 -1.15 -19.98
C PHE A 495 39.35 -2.04 -20.28
N TYR A 496 39.38 -3.27 -19.77
CA TYR A 496 40.52 -4.17 -19.95
C TYR A 496 40.14 -5.64 -19.94
N GLY A 497 41.02 -6.51 -20.46
CA GLY A 497 40.86 -7.95 -20.36
C GLY A 497 41.11 -8.69 -21.67
N GLU A 498 40.52 -9.87 -21.79
CA GLU A 498 40.59 -10.72 -22.98
C GLU A 498 39.85 -10.09 -24.17
N ASP A 499 40.23 -10.50 -25.38
CA ASP A 499 39.39 -10.26 -26.55
C ASP A 499 38.18 -11.20 -26.52
N THR A 500 37.04 -10.63 -26.11
CA THR A 500 35.73 -11.28 -26.07
C THR A 500 34.92 -11.05 -27.36
N GLY A 501 35.42 -10.22 -28.29
CA GLY A 501 34.57 -9.54 -29.26
C GLY A 501 33.66 -8.50 -28.61
N GLU A 502 32.70 -7.97 -29.39
CA GLU A 502 31.71 -7.01 -28.90
C GLU A 502 30.72 -7.65 -27.91
N THR A 503 30.56 -7.01 -26.75
CA THR A 503 29.57 -7.34 -25.73
C THR A 503 28.50 -6.25 -25.65
N VAL A 504 27.54 -6.40 -24.74
CA VAL A 504 26.53 -5.35 -24.48
C VAL A 504 27.14 -4.03 -24.01
N GLU A 505 28.29 -4.08 -23.32
CA GLU A 505 29.01 -2.89 -22.85
C GLU A 505 30.01 -2.34 -23.86
N GLY A 506 30.36 -3.12 -24.89
CA GLY A 506 31.37 -2.80 -25.90
C GLY A 506 32.53 -3.80 -25.91
N SER A 507 33.68 -3.35 -26.42
CA SER A 507 34.94 -4.09 -26.38
C SER A 507 36.13 -3.11 -26.36
N VAL A 508 37.25 -3.53 -25.75
CA VAL A 508 38.47 -2.70 -25.66
C VAL A 508 38.88 -2.11 -27.02
N MET A 509 38.85 -2.93 -28.08
CA MET A 509 39.26 -2.49 -29.42
C MET A 509 38.19 -1.64 -30.11
N GLY A 510 36.91 -2.01 -30.01
CA GLY A 510 35.80 -1.24 -30.57
C GLY A 510 35.70 0.16 -29.97
N ASP A 511 35.84 0.26 -28.65
CA ASP A 511 35.90 1.51 -27.92
C ASP A 511 37.07 2.38 -28.39
N LYS A 512 38.28 1.81 -28.46
CA LYS A 512 39.48 2.49 -28.96
C LYS A 512 39.26 3.05 -30.37
N GLU A 513 38.74 2.24 -31.29
CA GLU A 513 38.51 2.66 -32.68
C GLU A 513 37.54 3.85 -32.80
N VAL A 514 36.47 3.85 -32.00
CA VAL A 514 35.53 4.97 -31.95
C VAL A 514 36.18 6.20 -31.33
N MET A 515 36.94 6.04 -30.24
CA MET A 515 37.63 7.15 -29.60
C MET A 515 38.67 7.79 -30.54
N ASP A 516 39.46 7.00 -31.27
CA ASP A 516 40.39 7.45 -32.30
C ASP A 516 39.66 8.27 -33.37
N ARG A 517 38.57 7.72 -33.92
CA ARG A 517 37.78 8.35 -34.98
C ARG A 517 37.17 9.68 -34.56
N LEU A 518 36.71 9.77 -33.31
CA LEU A 518 36.12 10.98 -32.74
C LEU A 518 37.16 11.95 -32.17
N GLY A 519 38.45 11.59 -32.18
CA GLY A 519 39.51 12.40 -31.59
C GLY A 519 39.36 12.59 -30.07
N LEU A 520 38.78 11.60 -29.38
CA LEU A 520 38.59 11.64 -27.94
C LEU A 520 39.90 11.23 -27.24
N PRO A 521 40.38 11.99 -26.23
CA PRO A 521 41.57 11.62 -25.47
C PRO A 521 41.39 10.27 -24.77
N HIS A 522 42.33 9.37 -25.00
CA HIS A 522 42.37 8.06 -24.35
C HIS A 522 43.79 7.52 -24.27
N LYS A 523 44.00 6.56 -23.38
CA LYS A 523 45.25 5.79 -23.26
C LYS A 523 44.97 4.35 -23.66
N PHE A 524 45.81 3.79 -24.52
CA PHE A 524 45.75 2.40 -24.91
C PHE A 524 46.93 1.62 -24.32
N TYR A 525 46.62 0.45 -23.76
CA TYR A 525 47.57 -0.50 -23.20
C TYR A 525 47.53 -1.77 -24.05
N ALA A 526 48.63 -2.04 -24.75
CA ALA A 526 48.67 -3.12 -25.74
C ALA A 526 48.79 -4.51 -25.09
N THR A 527 49.32 -4.56 -23.86
CA THR A 527 49.57 -5.80 -23.13
C THR A 527 49.11 -5.73 -21.67
N GLY A 528 48.94 -6.90 -21.05
CA GLY A 528 48.67 -7.01 -19.61
C GLY A 528 49.82 -6.47 -18.75
N ASP A 529 51.06 -6.46 -19.25
CA ASP A 529 52.20 -5.85 -18.57
C ASP A 529 52.08 -4.33 -18.54
N ASP A 530 51.65 -3.69 -19.64
CA ASP A 530 51.40 -2.24 -19.70
C ASP A 530 50.32 -1.82 -18.70
N ILE A 531 49.27 -2.64 -18.55
CA ILE A 531 48.19 -2.40 -17.58
C ILE A 531 48.73 -2.50 -16.15
N ALA A 532 49.50 -3.55 -15.84
CA ALA A 532 50.07 -3.77 -14.52
C ALA A 532 51.09 -2.69 -14.13
N ASP A 533 51.81 -2.12 -15.10
CA ASP A 533 52.72 -1.00 -14.90
C ASP A 533 51.94 0.29 -14.59
N ALA A 534 50.83 0.53 -15.28
CA ALA A 534 49.99 1.71 -15.07
C ALA A 534 49.13 1.63 -13.79
N TYR A 535 48.66 0.44 -13.43
CA TYR A 535 47.77 0.19 -12.29
C TYR A 535 48.35 -0.92 -11.40
N PRO A 536 49.15 -0.57 -10.38
CA PRO A 536 49.80 -1.56 -9.50
C PRO A 536 48.84 -2.54 -8.82
N ALA A 537 47.58 -2.14 -8.58
CA ALA A 537 46.55 -3.01 -8.04
C ALA A 537 46.19 -4.19 -8.97
N LEU A 538 46.47 -4.07 -10.27
CA LEU A 538 46.20 -5.05 -11.31
C LEU A 538 47.46 -5.83 -11.72
N ALA A 539 48.41 -6.04 -10.79
CA ALA A 539 49.65 -6.78 -11.04
C ALA A 539 49.43 -8.20 -11.61
N SER A 540 48.26 -8.80 -11.36
CA SER A 540 47.82 -10.09 -11.91
C SER A 540 47.65 -10.11 -13.44
N CYS A 541 47.58 -8.93 -14.08
CA CYS A 541 47.51 -8.80 -15.54
C CYS A 541 48.82 -9.20 -16.23
N ARG A 542 49.95 -9.25 -15.50
CA ARG A 542 51.25 -9.57 -16.10
C ARG A 542 51.25 -10.93 -16.78
N GLY A 543 51.78 -10.97 -18.00
CA GLY A 543 51.80 -12.18 -18.84
C GLY A 543 50.43 -12.71 -19.27
N LYS A 544 49.32 -11.99 -19.01
CA LYS A 544 47.99 -12.33 -19.54
C LYS A 544 47.80 -11.75 -20.94
N PRO A 545 47.02 -12.41 -21.81
CA PRO A 545 46.71 -11.92 -23.16
C PRO A 545 45.66 -10.80 -23.10
N TYR A 546 45.93 -9.78 -22.28
CA TYR A 546 45.01 -8.68 -22.05
C TYR A 546 45.44 -7.43 -22.81
N SER A 547 44.45 -6.62 -23.17
CA SER A 547 44.65 -5.24 -23.62
C SER A 547 43.72 -4.32 -22.82
N GLY A 548 43.94 -3.01 -22.89
CA GLY A 548 43.09 -2.07 -22.20
C GLY A 548 43.01 -0.70 -22.87
N VAL A 549 41.90 -0.01 -22.64
CA VAL A 549 41.67 1.37 -23.07
C VAL A 549 41.12 2.16 -21.88
N CYS A 550 41.64 3.37 -21.68
CA CYS A 550 41.27 4.22 -20.55
C CYS A 550 40.82 5.60 -21.02
N GLU A 551 39.67 6.04 -20.51
CA GLU A 551 39.16 7.41 -20.62
C GLU A 551 39.34 8.13 -19.27
N ASP A 552 40.25 9.11 -19.19
CA ASP A 552 40.51 9.88 -17.96
C ASP A 552 39.32 10.78 -17.56
N THR A 553 38.46 11.16 -18.51
CA THR A 553 37.28 12.03 -18.28
C THR A 553 36.05 11.28 -17.80
N ALA A 554 36.07 9.96 -17.82
CA ALA A 554 34.99 9.11 -17.32
C ALA A 554 34.93 9.11 -15.78
N GLY A 555 33.86 8.55 -15.24
CA GLY A 555 33.70 8.44 -13.80
C GLY A 555 32.34 7.87 -13.44
N HIS A 556 31.77 8.36 -12.35
CA HIS A 556 30.45 7.94 -11.91
C HIS A 556 29.55 9.12 -11.52
N ILE A 557 28.26 8.89 -11.67
CA ILE A 557 27.22 9.78 -11.19
C ILE A 557 26.59 9.22 -9.92
N ARG A 558 26.35 10.12 -8.96
CA ARG A 558 25.61 9.84 -7.73
C ARG A 558 24.11 9.75 -8.04
N ALA A 559 23.65 8.60 -8.53
CA ALA A 559 22.37 8.45 -9.21
C ALA A 559 21.15 8.88 -8.36
N SER A 560 21.04 8.41 -7.11
CA SER A 560 19.95 8.85 -6.22
C SER A 560 20.00 10.36 -5.97
N LYS A 561 21.20 10.93 -5.79
CA LYS A 561 21.38 12.38 -5.62
C LYS A 561 21.00 13.15 -6.89
N ALA A 562 21.32 12.62 -8.07
CA ALA A 562 20.99 13.21 -9.35
C ALA A 562 19.47 13.25 -9.60
N CYS A 563 18.75 12.17 -9.28
CA CYS A 563 17.28 12.14 -9.33
C CYS A 563 16.67 13.25 -8.46
N ASN A 564 17.14 13.39 -7.22
CA ASN A 564 16.69 14.43 -6.31
C ASN A 564 17.03 15.84 -6.81
N ALA A 565 18.25 16.04 -7.34
CA ALA A 565 18.67 17.33 -7.88
C ALA A 565 17.83 17.74 -9.10
N MET A 566 17.54 16.81 -10.02
CA MET A 566 16.65 17.08 -11.17
C MET A 566 15.22 17.40 -10.73
N ALA A 567 14.68 16.68 -9.75
CA ALA A 567 13.37 16.98 -9.17
C ALA A 567 13.34 18.36 -8.48
N GLN A 568 14.37 18.69 -7.69
CA GLN A 568 14.52 20.01 -7.08
C GLN A 568 14.60 21.12 -8.15
N ALA A 569 15.39 20.89 -9.19
CA ALA A 569 15.54 21.79 -10.33
C ALA A 569 14.24 21.98 -11.12
N ALA A 570 13.31 21.03 -11.06
CA ALA A 570 12.00 21.08 -11.72
C ALA A 570 10.87 21.59 -10.81
N SER A 571 11.11 21.81 -9.51
CA SER A 571 10.07 22.00 -8.48
C SER A 571 9.13 23.19 -8.72
N ASP A 572 9.51 24.18 -9.53
CA ASP A 572 8.65 25.31 -9.90
C ASP A 572 7.59 24.95 -10.96
N LYS A 573 7.74 23.81 -11.65
CA LYS A 573 6.85 23.32 -12.72
C LYS A 573 6.41 21.88 -12.55
N CYS A 574 7.11 21.09 -11.75
CA CYS A 574 6.82 19.68 -11.54
C CYS A 574 6.38 19.43 -10.09
N ASP A 575 5.16 18.93 -9.93
CA ASP A 575 4.71 18.36 -8.67
C ASP A 575 5.22 16.91 -8.56
N VAL A 576 5.89 16.55 -7.47
CA VAL A 576 6.48 15.23 -7.26
C VAL A 576 5.73 14.52 -6.15
N LYS A 577 5.09 13.40 -6.47
CA LYS A 577 4.29 12.61 -5.54
C LYS A 577 4.91 11.24 -5.33
N LEU A 578 5.37 11.00 -4.10
CA LEU A 578 5.91 9.71 -3.64
C LEU A 578 4.79 8.84 -3.06
N ASN A 579 5.02 7.54 -2.89
CA ASN A 579 4.01 6.58 -2.42
C ASN A 579 2.72 6.62 -3.26
N ASN A 580 2.85 6.81 -4.57
CA ASN A 580 1.73 6.92 -5.50
C ASN A 580 1.93 5.96 -6.67
N LYS A 581 1.49 4.71 -6.50
CA LYS A 581 1.40 3.73 -7.59
C LYS A 581 0.17 4.02 -8.46
N ILE A 582 0.31 3.93 -9.78
CA ILE A 582 -0.82 3.93 -10.71
C ILE A 582 -1.46 2.55 -10.74
N VAL A 583 -2.79 2.50 -10.66
CA VAL A 583 -3.59 1.27 -10.73
C VAL A 583 -4.57 1.25 -11.88
N ALA A 584 -4.88 2.42 -12.47
CA ALA A 584 -5.63 2.52 -13.71
C ALA A 584 -5.14 3.69 -14.56
N LEU A 585 -5.10 3.51 -15.88
CA LEU A 585 -4.63 4.53 -16.82
C LEU A 585 -5.49 4.54 -18.09
N ASN A 586 -6.50 5.40 -18.16
CA ASN A 586 -7.26 5.58 -19.40
C ASN A 586 -6.50 6.52 -20.35
N THR A 587 -6.04 6.00 -21.48
CA THR A 587 -5.31 6.77 -22.52
C THR A 587 -6.24 7.45 -23.52
N GLN A 588 -7.54 7.16 -23.48
CA GLN A 588 -8.59 7.72 -24.33
C GLN A 588 -9.68 8.39 -23.48
N GLY A 589 -9.27 9.16 -22.48
CA GLY A 589 -10.18 9.93 -21.65
C GLY A 589 -10.90 11.04 -22.43
N GLU A 590 -11.87 11.66 -21.77
CA GLU A 590 -12.68 12.73 -22.36
C GLU A 590 -11.79 13.86 -22.93
N GLY A 591 -12.10 14.32 -24.14
CA GLY A 591 -11.32 15.34 -24.84
C GLY A 591 -9.93 14.88 -25.28
N GLY A 592 -9.68 13.57 -25.36
CA GLY A 592 -8.38 12.99 -25.73
C GLY A 592 -7.33 13.09 -24.63
N LYS A 593 -7.75 13.28 -23.38
CA LYS A 593 -6.86 13.40 -22.22
C LYS A 593 -6.52 12.03 -21.65
N VAL A 594 -5.36 11.93 -21.02
CA VAL A 594 -4.99 10.79 -20.19
C VAL A 594 -5.60 10.96 -18.80
N ILE A 595 -6.27 9.94 -18.28
CA ILE A 595 -6.81 9.92 -16.91
C ILE A 595 -6.15 8.78 -16.15
N ALA A 596 -5.35 9.14 -15.15
CA ALA A 596 -4.69 8.21 -14.26
C ALA A 596 -5.39 8.17 -12.91
N VAL A 597 -5.46 6.98 -12.30
CA VAL A 597 -5.91 6.78 -10.92
C VAL A 597 -4.82 6.09 -10.13
N THR A 598 -4.47 6.69 -8.98
CA THR A 598 -3.47 6.14 -8.05
C THR A 598 -4.10 5.13 -7.10
N GLU A 599 -3.31 4.24 -6.50
CA GLU A 599 -3.75 3.29 -5.46
C GLU A 599 -4.42 3.97 -4.25
N ASN A 600 -4.16 5.28 -4.09
CA ASN A 600 -4.72 6.10 -3.04
C ASN A 600 -6.10 6.70 -3.37
N GLY A 601 -6.57 6.51 -4.61
CA GLY A 601 -7.82 7.07 -5.12
C GLY A 601 -7.70 8.46 -5.76
N GLU A 602 -6.51 9.05 -5.79
CA GLU A 602 -6.27 10.32 -6.48
C GLU A 602 -6.44 10.16 -7.99
N THR A 603 -7.15 11.09 -8.63
CA THR A 603 -7.31 11.15 -10.09
C THR A 603 -6.44 12.26 -10.67
N ILE A 604 -5.67 11.95 -11.72
CA ILE A 604 -4.84 12.94 -12.41
C ILE A 604 -5.20 12.95 -13.88
N GLN A 605 -5.64 14.10 -14.38
CA GLN A 605 -5.91 14.32 -15.79
C GLN A 605 -4.71 15.03 -16.43
N ALA A 606 -4.24 14.50 -17.56
CA ALA A 606 -3.09 15.04 -18.28
C ALA A 606 -3.27 15.08 -19.79
N ASP A 607 -2.53 15.97 -20.46
CA ASP A 607 -2.54 16.04 -21.93
C ASP A 607 -1.64 14.98 -22.53
N ASN A 608 -0.53 14.67 -21.84
CA ASN A 608 0.44 13.67 -22.25
C ASN A 608 0.82 12.80 -21.05
N CYS A 609 1.26 11.57 -21.33
CA CYS A 609 1.81 10.66 -20.32
C CYS A 609 3.16 10.11 -20.78
N VAL A 610 4.15 10.13 -19.89
CA VAL A 610 5.47 9.52 -20.09
C VAL A 610 5.62 8.38 -19.09
N ILE A 611 5.74 7.16 -19.62
CA ILE A 611 6.00 5.97 -18.80
C ILE A 611 7.52 5.79 -18.68
N ALA A 612 8.06 6.06 -17.50
CA ALA A 612 9.46 5.93 -17.13
C ALA A 612 9.65 4.98 -15.93
N ALA A 613 8.82 3.92 -15.89
CA ALA A 613 8.65 3.04 -14.72
C ALA A 613 9.67 1.89 -14.64
N GLY A 614 10.71 1.87 -15.48
CA GLY A 614 11.76 0.85 -15.42
C GLY A 614 11.20 -0.58 -15.50
N PRO A 615 11.59 -1.51 -14.59
CA PRO A 615 11.11 -2.89 -14.64
C PRO A 615 9.60 -3.04 -14.35
N TRP A 616 8.94 -2.00 -13.83
CA TRP A 616 7.47 -1.97 -13.62
C TRP A 616 6.69 -1.45 -14.82
N THR A 617 7.34 -1.21 -15.97
CA THR A 617 6.67 -0.66 -17.16
C THR A 617 5.48 -1.52 -17.60
N ASN A 618 5.59 -2.85 -17.55
CA ASN A 618 4.50 -3.73 -17.94
C ASN A 618 3.27 -3.63 -17.01
N ASP A 619 3.46 -3.36 -15.72
CA ASP A 619 2.34 -3.13 -14.78
C ASP A 619 1.55 -1.88 -15.17
N VAL A 620 2.25 -0.83 -15.59
CA VAL A 620 1.63 0.43 -16.03
C VAL A 620 0.91 0.26 -17.36
N LEU A 621 1.48 -0.51 -18.30
CA LEU A 621 0.86 -0.82 -19.59
C LEU A 621 -0.40 -1.68 -19.41
N GLU A 622 -0.36 -2.65 -18.51
CA GLU A 622 -1.52 -3.47 -18.16
C GLU A 622 -2.64 -2.62 -17.54
N ALA A 623 -2.30 -1.72 -16.61
CA ALA A 623 -3.24 -0.74 -16.06
C ALA A 623 -3.85 0.18 -17.13
N ALA A 624 -3.22 0.28 -18.30
CA ALA A 624 -3.69 1.04 -19.46
C ALA A 624 -4.45 0.21 -20.52
N GLY A 625 -4.56 -1.11 -20.32
CA GLY A 625 -5.10 -2.03 -21.33
C GLY A 625 -4.22 -2.11 -22.59
N LEU A 626 -2.92 -1.82 -22.47
CA LEU A 626 -1.96 -1.84 -23.57
C LEU A 626 -1.15 -3.16 -23.61
N PRO A 627 -0.65 -3.57 -24.78
CA PRO A 627 0.19 -4.77 -24.88
C PRO A 627 1.45 -4.66 -24.03
N ARG A 628 1.85 -5.78 -23.42
CA ARG A 628 3.12 -5.88 -22.69
C ARG A 628 4.30 -5.76 -23.65
N LEU A 629 5.39 -5.18 -23.17
CA LEU A 629 6.69 -5.22 -23.82
C LEU A 629 7.41 -6.52 -23.46
N ALA A 630 8.19 -7.04 -24.41
CA ALA A 630 9.13 -8.13 -24.17
C ALA A 630 10.34 -7.58 -23.40
N LEU A 631 10.19 -7.47 -22.08
CA LEU A 631 11.25 -7.00 -21.18
C LEU A 631 11.97 -8.19 -20.56
N ASP A 632 13.28 -8.24 -20.74
CA ASP A 632 14.14 -9.13 -19.95
C ASP A 632 14.59 -8.38 -18.70
N ILE A 633 14.08 -8.78 -17.54
CA ILE A 633 14.42 -8.16 -16.26
C ILE A 633 15.48 -9.02 -15.59
N TRP A 634 16.64 -8.44 -15.37
CA TRP A 634 17.78 -9.12 -14.77
C TRP A 634 18.08 -8.58 -13.38
N GLN A 635 18.33 -9.50 -12.44
CA GLN A 635 18.90 -9.15 -11.15
C GLN A 635 20.43 -9.18 -11.27
N VAL A 636 21.04 -8.02 -11.12
CA VAL A 636 22.50 -7.85 -11.14
C VAL A 636 23.01 -7.74 -9.70
N GLN A 637 24.12 -8.41 -9.38
CA GLN A 637 24.66 -8.49 -8.03
C GLN A 637 26.03 -7.82 -7.91
N TRP A 638 26.30 -7.26 -6.73
CA TRP A 638 27.56 -6.63 -6.39
C TRP A 638 27.90 -6.82 -4.92
N GLY A 639 29.18 -6.70 -4.58
CA GLY A 639 29.71 -6.75 -3.23
C GLY A 639 30.66 -5.59 -2.95
N HIS A 640 30.83 -5.26 -1.66
CA HIS A 640 31.83 -4.31 -1.18
C HIS A 640 32.96 -5.09 -0.49
N TYR A 641 34.20 -4.82 -0.91
CA TYR A 641 35.39 -5.52 -0.43
C TYR A 641 36.27 -4.50 0.32
N GLU A 642 36.57 -4.77 1.58
CA GLU A 642 37.45 -3.91 2.38
C GLU A 642 38.87 -3.95 1.82
N VAL A 643 39.50 -2.79 1.66
CA VAL A 643 40.85 -2.62 1.13
C VAL A 643 41.69 -1.76 2.07
N SER A 644 43.01 -2.00 2.11
CA SER A 644 43.91 -1.14 2.86
C SER A 644 44.01 0.25 2.22
N GLU A 645 44.19 1.29 3.02
CA GLU A 645 44.33 2.69 2.54
C GLU A 645 45.46 2.82 1.48
N GLN A 646 46.55 2.05 1.64
CA GLN A 646 47.69 2.04 0.71
C GLN A 646 47.32 1.54 -0.70
N VAL A 647 46.36 0.62 -0.81
CA VAL A 647 45.91 0.03 -2.09
C VAL A 647 44.64 0.71 -2.60
N ALA A 648 43.86 1.32 -1.69
CA ALA A 648 42.60 1.99 -1.99
C ALA A 648 42.73 3.01 -3.14
N GLY A 649 43.80 3.82 -3.13
CA GLY A 649 44.06 4.85 -4.14
C GLY A 649 44.62 4.35 -5.48
N THR A 650 44.96 3.06 -5.60
CA THR A 650 45.58 2.50 -6.82
C THR A 650 44.63 1.62 -7.64
N ILE A 651 43.45 1.29 -7.09
CA ILE A 651 42.41 0.53 -7.80
C ILE A 651 41.65 1.48 -8.73
N PRO A 652 41.65 1.23 -10.05
CA PRO A 652 40.90 2.06 -10.99
C PRO A 652 39.40 1.78 -10.89
N GLN A 653 38.59 2.73 -11.34
CA GLN A 653 37.26 2.37 -11.86
C GLN A 653 37.48 1.58 -13.14
N ALA A 654 36.90 0.39 -13.24
CA ALA A 654 37.19 -0.50 -14.35
C ALA A 654 36.01 -1.36 -14.78
N PHE A 655 36.07 -1.82 -16.02
CA PHE A 655 35.27 -2.91 -16.53
C PHE A 655 36.22 -3.96 -17.11
N HIS A 656 36.03 -5.22 -16.71
CA HIS A 656 36.88 -6.32 -17.07
C HIS A 656 36.16 -7.30 -17.98
N PHE A 657 36.75 -7.57 -19.14
CA PHE A 657 36.26 -8.48 -20.16
C PHE A 657 36.98 -9.82 -20.05
N ARG A 658 36.22 -10.91 -19.92
CA ARG A 658 36.73 -12.27 -19.94
C ARG A 658 35.76 -13.15 -20.69
N LYS A 659 36.25 -14.17 -21.37
CA LYS A 659 35.38 -15.17 -22.01
C LYS A 659 34.55 -15.90 -20.96
N GLU A 660 33.28 -16.10 -21.29
CA GLU A 660 32.32 -16.82 -20.44
C GLU A 660 32.81 -18.23 -20.07
N SER A 661 32.53 -18.66 -18.85
CA SER A 661 32.91 -19.97 -18.34
C SER A 661 31.84 -20.53 -17.39
N GLY A 662 31.04 -21.46 -17.90
CA GLY A 662 29.94 -22.05 -17.12
C GLY A 662 28.89 -20.99 -16.77
N ILE A 663 28.70 -20.72 -15.47
CA ILE A 663 27.77 -19.69 -14.96
C ILE A 663 28.39 -18.29 -14.86
N ASP A 664 29.71 -18.20 -15.02
CA ASP A 664 30.45 -16.93 -15.00
C ASP A 664 30.39 -16.31 -16.40
N GLY A 665 29.60 -15.24 -16.56
CA GLY A 665 29.46 -14.54 -17.83
C GLY A 665 30.66 -13.64 -18.17
N GLY A 666 31.71 -13.63 -17.34
CA GLY A 666 33.00 -13.04 -17.70
C GLY A 666 33.07 -11.52 -17.68
N LEU A 667 31.96 -10.82 -17.40
CA LEU A 667 31.90 -9.36 -17.35
C LEU A 667 31.80 -8.86 -15.92
N TYR A 668 32.74 -8.01 -15.52
CA TYR A 668 32.85 -7.49 -14.16
C TYR A 668 33.10 -5.99 -14.19
N TYR A 669 32.52 -5.27 -13.23
CA TYR A 669 32.79 -3.85 -13.05
C TYR A 669 33.28 -3.54 -11.63
N VAL A 670 34.09 -2.49 -11.53
CA VAL A 670 34.70 -2.03 -10.29
C VAL A 670 34.46 -0.54 -10.14
N PHE A 671 33.94 -0.12 -8.98
CA PHE A 671 34.02 1.26 -8.53
C PHE A 671 35.12 1.41 -7.48
N PRO A 672 35.97 2.45 -7.61
CA PRO A 672 37.15 2.62 -6.78
C PRO A 672 36.77 3.07 -5.36
N SER A 673 37.74 3.01 -4.45
CA SER A 673 37.56 3.47 -3.07
C SER A 673 37.32 4.98 -2.94
N SER A 674 37.70 5.74 -3.96
CA SER A 674 37.44 7.17 -4.05
C SER A 674 35.97 7.49 -4.31
N ALA A 675 35.15 6.52 -4.75
CA ALA A 675 33.71 6.74 -4.91
C ALA A 675 33.06 7.07 -3.56
N THR A 676 32.09 8.00 -3.56
CA THR A 676 31.55 8.57 -2.31
C THR A 676 30.91 7.56 -1.34
N GLU A 677 30.54 6.36 -1.82
CA GLU A 677 29.96 5.27 -1.01
C GLU A 677 31.02 4.32 -0.41
N SER A 678 32.27 4.45 -0.82
CA SER A 678 33.34 3.48 -0.60
C SER A 678 34.21 3.78 0.63
N ILE A 679 33.88 4.79 1.44
CA ILE A 679 34.55 5.05 2.73
C ILE A 679 33.50 5.02 3.84
N GLN A 680 33.65 4.09 4.78
CA GLN A 680 32.71 3.91 5.90
C GLN A 680 33.49 3.74 7.20
N ASN A 681 33.21 4.56 8.21
CA ASN A 681 33.87 4.52 9.52
C ASN A 681 35.42 4.52 9.45
N GLY A 682 35.99 5.24 8.48
CA GLY A 682 37.44 5.31 8.25
C GLY A 682 38.05 4.09 7.55
N ARG A 683 37.22 3.14 7.08
CA ARG A 683 37.65 2.00 6.26
C ARG A 683 37.35 2.26 4.79
N HIS A 684 38.22 1.74 3.93
CA HIS A 684 38.11 1.86 2.47
C HIS A 684 37.53 0.57 1.90
N TYR A 685 36.61 0.71 0.95
CA TYR A 685 35.97 -0.39 0.24
C TYR A 685 36.16 -0.22 -1.26
N VAL A 686 36.05 -1.30 -2.01
CA VAL A 686 35.80 -1.25 -3.46
C VAL A 686 34.54 -2.01 -3.77
N LYS A 687 33.72 -1.47 -4.66
CA LYS A 687 32.51 -2.14 -5.11
C LYS A 687 32.84 -2.94 -6.36
N VAL A 688 32.58 -4.24 -6.32
CA VAL A 688 32.72 -5.14 -7.47
C VAL A 688 31.36 -5.72 -7.79
N GLY A 689 30.95 -5.65 -9.05
CA GLY A 689 29.73 -6.29 -9.52
C GLY A 689 29.94 -7.10 -10.79
N VAL A 690 28.98 -7.97 -11.06
CA VAL A 690 28.89 -8.70 -12.33
C VAL A 690 28.05 -7.90 -13.30
N ASP A 691 28.30 -8.03 -14.60
CA ASP A 691 27.44 -7.44 -15.64
C ASP A 691 27.03 -8.49 -16.67
N PHE A 692 26.46 -9.57 -16.15
CA PHE A 692 25.89 -10.63 -16.94
C PHE A 692 24.68 -11.22 -16.21
N PRO A 693 23.68 -11.71 -16.94
CA PRO A 693 22.53 -12.36 -16.35
C PRO A 693 22.93 -13.69 -15.72
N THR A 694 22.32 -14.02 -14.58
CA THR A 694 22.49 -15.32 -13.93
C THR A 694 21.13 -15.99 -13.81
N GLY A 695 20.94 -17.09 -14.54
CA GLY A 695 19.65 -17.78 -14.63
C GLY A 695 18.74 -17.23 -15.74
N ALA A 696 17.44 -17.51 -15.65
CA ALA A 696 16.45 -16.99 -16.58
C ALA A 696 16.04 -15.55 -16.21
N ALA A 697 15.59 -14.78 -17.20
CA ALA A 697 15.04 -13.45 -16.96
C ALA A 697 13.85 -13.53 -16.00
N MET A 698 13.76 -12.57 -15.09
CA MET A 698 12.62 -12.47 -14.18
C MET A 698 11.38 -12.06 -14.98
N PRO A 699 10.22 -12.71 -14.75
CA PRO A 699 8.98 -12.36 -15.45
C PRO A 699 8.47 -10.97 -15.05
N ASP A 700 8.71 -10.56 -13.80
CA ASP A 700 8.39 -9.27 -13.20
C ASP A 700 9.14 -9.10 -11.87
N MET A 701 8.91 -7.96 -11.20
CA MET A 701 9.57 -7.62 -9.94
C MET A 701 9.03 -8.39 -8.72
N THR A 702 7.96 -9.19 -8.84
CA THR A 702 7.50 -10.07 -7.75
C THR A 702 8.44 -11.26 -7.54
N ALA A 703 9.23 -11.60 -8.57
CA ALA A 703 10.26 -12.63 -8.50
C ALA A 703 11.61 -12.10 -7.97
N PHE A 704 11.71 -10.79 -7.65
CA PHE A 704 12.96 -10.20 -7.20
C PHE A 704 13.35 -10.70 -5.80
N ASN A 705 14.59 -11.17 -5.64
CA ASN A 705 15.09 -11.69 -4.37
C ASN A 705 16.20 -10.82 -3.80
N TYR A 706 15.96 -10.11 -2.70
CA TYR A 706 16.96 -9.24 -2.06
C TYR A 706 18.22 -9.98 -1.58
N GLN A 707 18.16 -11.29 -1.32
CA GLN A 707 19.33 -12.06 -0.90
C GLN A 707 20.30 -12.34 -2.06
N GLY A 708 19.82 -12.24 -3.30
CA GLY A 708 20.61 -12.58 -4.49
C GLY A 708 20.91 -14.09 -4.60
N SER A 709 21.93 -14.43 -5.39
CA SER A 709 22.42 -15.79 -5.59
C SER A 709 23.83 -15.93 -5.01
N GLU A 710 23.97 -16.84 -4.04
CA GLU A 710 25.24 -17.16 -3.38
C GLU A 710 26.31 -17.63 -4.39
N GLU A 711 25.91 -18.33 -5.45
CA GLU A 711 26.82 -18.79 -6.51
C GLU A 711 27.46 -17.61 -7.26
N VAL A 712 26.68 -16.57 -7.54
CA VAL A 712 27.14 -15.37 -8.26
C VAL A 712 28.07 -14.54 -7.38
N LEU A 713 27.70 -14.35 -6.12
CA LEU A 713 28.56 -13.68 -5.15
C LEU A 713 29.89 -14.43 -4.94
N THR A 714 29.83 -15.77 -4.97
CA THR A 714 31.03 -16.62 -4.93
C THR A 714 31.91 -16.42 -6.16
N SER A 715 31.33 -16.31 -7.36
CA SER A 715 32.07 -16.01 -8.59
C SER A 715 32.73 -14.63 -8.54
N ALA A 716 32.00 -13.59 -8.11
CA ALA A 716 32.53 -12.25 -7.94
C ALA A 716 33.70 -12.21 -6.92
N HIS A 717 33.57 -12.95 -5.81
CA HIS A 717 34.63 -13.07 -4.82
C HIS A 717 35.88 -13.76 -5.38
N ARG A 718 35.74 -14.91 -6.06
CA ARG A 718 36.87 -15.59 -6.70
C ARG A 718 37.56 -14.72 -7.74
N TRP A 719 36.79 -14.01 -8.54
CA TRP A 719 37.32 -13.07 -9.53
C TRP A 719 38.16 -11.97 -8.86
N GLN A 720 37.62 -11.36 -7.80
CA GLN A 720 38.29 -10.31 -7.04
C GLN A 720 39.61 -10.80 -6.42
N GLU A 721 39.64 -12.02 -5.86
CA GLU A 721 40.88 -12.63 -5.31
C GLU A 721 41.97 -12.82 -6.38
N ILE A 722 41.57 -13.24 -7.59
CA ILE A 722 42.49 -13.44 -8.71
C ILE A 722 43.06 -12.11 -9.18
N GLN A 723 42.22 -11.09 -9.34
CA GLN A 723 42.61 -9.81 -9.95
C GLN A 723 43.44 -8.95 -8.99
N PHE A 724 43.05 -8.88 -7.72
CA PHE A 724 43.65 -7.99 -6.73
C PHE A 724 44.51 -8.76 -5.72
N THR A 725 45.53 -9.47 -6.21
CA THR A 725 46.45 -10.36 -5.45
C THR A 725 47.08 -9.72 -4.20
N LEU A 726 46.98 -8.40 -4.03
CA LEU A 726 47.56 -7.59 -2.94
C LEU A 726 46.59 -7.22 -1.81
N LEU A 727 45.33 -7.65 -1.86
CA LEU A 727 44.40 -7.40 -0.76
C LEU A 727 44.70 -8.37 0.39
N ALA A 728 45.48 -7.91 1.36
CA ALA A 728 45.48 -8.45 2.71
C ALA A 728 44.08 -8.24 3.30
N LEU A 729 43.13 -9.07 2.88
CA LEU A 729 41.80 -9.14 3.46
C LEU A 729 41.99 -9.54 4.93
N HIS A 730 41.43 -8.76 5.86
CA HIS A 730 41.16 -9.31 7.18
C HIS A 730 40.31 -10.58 6.95
N ASN A 731 40.79 -11.72 7.45
CA ASN A 731 40.18 -13.06 7.33
C ASN A 731 38.74 -13.18 7.91
N ASP A 732 38.08 -12.07 8.24
CA ASP A 732 36.69 -12.04 8.65
C ASP A 732 35.79 -12.04 7.42
N LYS A 733 35.24 -13.22 7.10
CA LYS A 733 34.12 -13.40 6.16
C LYS A 733 32.91 -12.57 6.62
N ARG A 734 32.87 -11.30 6.28
CA ARG A 734 31.67 -10.46 6.44
C ARG A 734 31.22 -10.01 5.06
N PHE A 735 30.35 -10.81 4.46
CA PHE A 735 29.48 -10.33 3.40
C PHE A 735 28.58 -9.27 4.02
N ILE A 736 28.84 -7.99 3.75
CA ILE A 736 27.81 -6.98 3.95
C ILE A 736 26.94 -7.04 2.70
N LEU A 737 25.94 -7.94 2.74
CA LEU A 737 24.76 -7.81 1.90
C LEU A 737 24.09 -6.53 2.38
N CYS A 738 24.35 -5.42 1.69
CA CYS A 738 23.57 -4.20 1.87
C CYS A 738 22.16 -4.48 1.34
N ASP A 739 21.33 -5.09 2.18
CA ASP A 739 19.90 -4.86 2.11
C ASP A 739 19.71 -3.34 2.15
N GLY A 740 19.02 -2.81 1.14
CA GLY A 740 18.68 -1.38 1.08
C GLY A 740 17.91 -0.87 2.30
N GLN A 741 17.53 -1.75 3.24
CA GLN A 741 16.80 -1.44 4.45
C GLN A 741 17.62 -1.36 5.74
N ASP A 742 18.85 -1.88 5.81
CA ASP A 742 19.68 -1.83 7.01
C ASP A 742 21.14 -1.48 6.68
N ARG A 743 21.45 -0.18 6.77
CA ARG A 743 22.83 0.33 6.76
C ARG A 743 23.39 0.28 8.18
N ARG A 744 23.67 -0.94 8.66
CA ARG A 744 24.46 -1.16 9.88
C ARG A 744 25.57 -2.17 9.67
#